data_AF-A0A1W9GBL1-F1
#
_entry.id   AF-A0A1W9GBL1-F1
#
_cell.length_a   1.000
_cell.length_b   1.000
_cell.length_c   1.000
_cell.angle_alpha   90.00
_cell.angle_beta   90.00
_cell.angle_gamma   90.00
#
_symmetry.space_group_name_H-M   'P 1'
#
loop_
_entity.id
_entity.type
_entity.pdbx_description
1 polymer ?
#
loop_
_entity_poly.entity_id
_entity_poly.type
_entity_poly.pdbx_seq_one_letter_code
_entity_poly.pdbx_strand_id
1 'polypeptide(L)'
;MDNREEILRTVTSHCQDVPSDILHDFISRMDQEYFRRVDPTAIARHIHLAAQLTPDHLCELSITEQQGGRADVTIVAYDYFAEFATICGLLSSFGLNIEEGQIYTFAEAASAKPAKASYNESPRRRPHVRPGLSSKKIVDIFRVQPVHGASFGPVEQNRLAQELRSVIGLLDTNQFEEARHAVNRRLVEQLGRRRGSFSGLLHPVQITFDNSQSQTDTIMDIRSDDTPAFLYAFANALAMRNVYISKAQIDIEDAKLHDRFYVRNRYGQKLTDPTDQQQLRLTAVLIKQFTHALTWAPDPTKALEAFDQFLDLIVQGTKGKAQQQALALLSDKKTFPLLARLLGTSDFLWEDFLRRQHTNLLPLLQDYRDAPLAKPRTSLRREIDRFVGQAKTADARKTALNTFKDRELFRIDMKHIVEPGIALADFSGALTQLAEVIVDRSLKDCQAKLNKLYGPPRLANKKPCPFTILGLGKFGGRELGYASDIEVLFVYGDAGRTGGKQAIDNSEYFERLGQELLQWIESRQEGIFHLDVRLRPHGGKGSLTNPFDEIIGYYSDAGLAAPFERQSLIKLRHVAGDAALGKRVEAHRDAYVYSGTPWDIAVALDLRRQQLKQLVEHGTVNLKYSPGGIVDIEYAVQYLQIMHGHTRSVLRTPNTMQALAGLVECGIVTRPDGENLRKAYFFIRMLIDGLRMVRGNAKDRVLPPTDSDEFIFLARRVGYTTDDWQAGARHLQTDITQHMTLTKAFFERMFGAL
;
A
#
# COMPACT_ATOMS: atom_id res chain seq x y z
N MET A 1 35.34 20.65 -33.92
CA MET A 1 35.14 21.76 -34.87
C MET A 1 34.44 22.88 -34.11
N ASP A 2 35.01 24.08 -34.02
CA ASP A 2 34.44 25.17 -33.20
C ASP A 2 33.55 26.14 -33.98
N ASN A 3 33.49 26.04 -35.32
CA ASN A 3 32.67 26.90 -36.17
C ASN A 3 31.41 26.18 -36.67
N ARG A 4 30.22 26.68 -36.30
CA ARG A 4 28.92 26.15 -36.73
C ARG A 4 28.73 26.18 -38.26
N GLU A 5 29.33 27.14 -38.96
CA GLU A 5 29.29 27.19 -40.44
C GLU A 5 30.10 26.07 -41.10
N GLU A 6 31.22 25.67 -40.48
CA GLU A 6 32.06 24.59 -40.98
C GLU A 6 31.39 23.22 -40.77
N ILE A 7 30.73 23.06 -39.61
CA ILE A 7 29.89 21.90 -39.31
C ILE A 7 28.73 21.81 -40.30
N LEU A 8 28.01 22.93 -40.52
CA LEU A 8 26.93 23.01 -41.50
C LEU A 8 27.41 22.56 -42.88
N ARG A 9 28.51 23.12 -43.40
CA ARG A 9 29.05 22.75 -44.70
C ARG A 9 29.42 21.26 -44.79
N THR A 10 30.01 20.70 -43.74
CA THR A 10 30.40 19.29 -43.69
C THR A 10 29.17 18.37 -43.70
N VAL A 11 28.17 18.68 -42.88
CA VAL A 11 26.96 17.88 -42.71
C VAL A 11 26.00 18.03 -43.90
N THR A 12 25.91 19.21 -44.54
CA THR A 12 25.08 19.42 -45.75
C THR A 12 25.40 18.41 -46.85
N SER A 13 26.67 18.02 -47.00
CA SER A 13 27.09 17.04 -48.02
C SER A 13 26.48 15.64 -47.78
N HIS A 14 26.14 15.33 -46.53
CA HIS A 14 25.60 14.05 -46.07
C HIS A 14 24.07 14.06 -45.87
N CYS A 15 23.39 15.22 -45.95
CA CYS A 15 21.95 15.37 -45.71
C CYS A 15 21.24 16.08 -46.88
N GLN A 16 21.50 15.64 -48.12
CA GLN A 16 20.99 16.33 -49.33
C GLN A 16 19.47 16.23 -49.51
N ASP A 17 18.86 15.24 -48.86
CA ASP A 17 17.44 14.91 -48.83
C ASP A 17 16.69 15.56 -47.65
N VAL A 18 17.39 16.18 -46.70
CA VAL A 18 16.78 16.86 -45.56
C VAL A 18 16.51 18.33 -45.89
N PRO A 19 15.29 18.86 -45.63
CA PRO A 19 14.98 20.27 -45.79
C PRO A 19 15.98 21.20 -45.07
N SER A 20 16.41 22.27 -45.76
CA SER A 20 17.48 23.16 -45.28
C SER A 20 17.11 23.92 -44.01
N ASP A 21 15.83 24.20 -43.79
CA ASP A 21 15.29 24.79 -42.57
C ASP A 21 15.46 23.88 -41.36
N ILE A 22 15.22 22.57 -41.50
CA ILE A 22 15.44 21.58 -40.43
C ILE A 22 16.92 21.47 -40.09
N LEU A 23 17.79 21.43 -41.11
CA LEU A 23 19.24 21.38 -40.97
C LEU A 23 19.75 22.61 -40.19
N HIS A 24 19.30 23.81 -40.56
CA HIS A 24 19.66 25.06 -39.89
C HIS A 24 19.09 25.15 -38.47
N ASP A 25 17.85 24.74 -38.23
CA ASP A 25 17.24 24.72 -36.89
C ASP A 25 18.03 23.81 -35.95
N PHE A 26 18.38 22.60 -36.41
CA PHE A 26 19.18 21.64 -35.63
C PHE A 26 20.53 22.22 -35.24
N ILE A 27 21.30 22.75 -36.21
CA ILE A 27 22.66 23.25 -35.95
C ILE A 27 22.66 24.52 -35.09
N SER A 28 21.64 25.37 -35.26
CA SER A 28 21.54 26.62 -34.50
C SER A 28 21.12 26.41 -33.04
N ARG A 29 20.33 25.37 -32.75
CA ARG A 29 19.78 25.15 -31.41
C ARG A 29 20.50 24.06 -30.62
N MET A 30 21.20 23.15 -31.26
CA MET A 30 21.93 22.09 -30.56
C MET A 30 23.13 22.63 -29.77
N ASP A 31 23.38 22.00 -28.62
CA ASP A 31 24.50 22.34 -27.72
C ASP A 31 25.85 22.29 -28.44
N GLN A 32 26.75 23.23 -28.14
CA GLN A 32 28.05 23.27 -28.84
C GLN A 32 28.94 22.08 -28.50
N GLU A 33 28.80 21.50 -27.30
CA GLU A 33 29.59 20.34 -26.88
C GLU A 33 29.19 19.07 -27.66
N TYR A 34 27.93 18.97 -28.11
CA TYR A 34 27.48 17.88 -28.99
C TYR A 34 28.36 17.77 -30.24
N PHE A 35 28.63 18.88 -30.92
CA PHE A 35 29.47 18.90 -32.13
C PHE A 35 30.97 18.66 -31.87
N ARG A 36 31.39 18.69 -30.60
CA ARG A 36 32.77 18.34 -30.21
C ARG A 36 32.93 16.85 -29.93
N ARG A 37 31.85 16.17 -29.51
CA ARG A 37 31.88 14.75 -29.11
C ARG A 37 31.32 13.80 -30.17
N VAL A 38 30.40 14.26 -31.02
CA VAL A 38 29.75 13.44 -32.04
C VAL A 38 30.39 13.69 -33.40
N ASP A 39 30.71 12.62 -34.13
CA ASP A 39 31.34 12.71 -35.44
C ASP A 39 30.34 13.22 -36.51
N PRO A 40 30.84 13.82 -37.62
CA PRO A 40 29.97 14.39 -38.66
C PRO A 40 28.98 13.40 -39.29
N THR A 41 29.31 12.10 -39.37
CA THR A 41 28.43 11.09 -39.98
C THR A 41 27.30 10.70 -39.03
N ALA A 42 27.58 10.57 -37.73
CA ALA A 42 26.55 10.41 -36.71
C ALA A 42 25.67 11.66 -36.61
N ILE A 43 26.24 12.87 -36.70
CA ILE A 43 25.46 14.12 -36.74
C ILE A 43 24.46 14.10 -37.90
N ALA A 44 24.92 13.71 -39.11
CA ALA A 44 24.04 13.58 -40.27
C ALA A 44 22.89 12.59 -40.00
N ARG A 45 23.19 11.40 -39.45
CA ARG A 45 22.15 10.42 -39.07
C ARG A 45 21.13 11.00 -38.09
N HIS A 46 21.58 11.69 -37.04
CA HIS A 46 20.69 12.28 -36.03
C HIS A 46 19.77 13.33 -36.63
N ILE A 47 20.25 14.10 -37.62
CA ILE A 47 19.43 15.05 -38.37
C ILE A 47 18.36 14.36 -39.21
N HIS A 48 18.68 13.24 -39.87
CA HIS A 48 17.66 12.46 -40.61
C HIS A 48 16.59 11.91 -39.68
N LEU A 49 16.96 11.40 -38.49
CA LEU A 49 15.99 10.99 -37.47
C LEU A 49 15.15 12.18 -37.00
N ALA A 50 15.77 13.33 -36.74
CA ALA A 50 15.08 14.56 -36.33
C ALA A 50 14.12 15.10 -37.39
N ALA A 51 14.39 14.84 -38.68
CA ALA A 51 13.55 15.25 -39.81
C ALA A 51 12.29 14.38 -39.96
N GLN A 52 12.29 13.16 -39.40
CA GLN A 52 11.13 12.27 -39.41
C GLN A 52 10.11 12.63 -38.31
N LEU A 53 10.49 13.44 -37.33
CA LEU A 53 9.60 13.83 -36.24
C LEU A 53 8.47 14.74 -36.74
N THR A 54 7.24 14.38 -36.37
CA THR A 54 6.01 15.14 -36.66
C THR A 54 5.10 15.15 -35.43
N PRO A 55 4.03 15.97 -35.39
CA PRO A 55 3.08 15.95 -34.27
C PRO A 55 2.44 14.57 -34.01
N ASP A 56 2.38 13.68 -35.01
CA ASP A 56 1.88 12.32 -34.88
C ASP A 56 3.01 11.27 -34.75
N HIS A 57 4.27 11.70 -34.85
CA HIS A 57 5.46 10.87 -34.82
C HIS A 57 6.53 11.48 -33.91
N LEU A 58 6.45 11.12 -32.62
CA LEU A 58 7.07 11.89 -31.54
C LEU A 58 8.53 11.55 -31.25
N CYS A 59 8.98 10.35 -31.63
CA CYS A 59 10.35 9.89 -31.40
C CYS A 59 10.81 8.87 -32.44
N GLU A 60 12.13 8.83 -32.62
CA GLU A 60 12.86 7.89 -33.44
C GLU A 60 13.99 7.24 -32.62
N LEU A 61 14.28 5.99 -32.94
CA LEU A 61 15.30 5.18 -32.27
C LEU A 61 16.16 4.47 -33.30
N SER A 62 17.47 4.61 -33.15
CA SER A 62 18.46 3.93 -33.98
C SER A 62 19.39 3.12 -33.07
N ILE A 63 19.61 1.86 -33.42
CA ILE A 63 20.50 0.97 -32.69
C ILE A 63 21.64 0.56 -33.59
N THR A 64 22.86 0.69 -33.11
CA THR A 64 24.07 0.26 -33.81
C THR A 64 24.80 -0.77 -32.95
N GLU A 65 24.90 -2.01 -33.43
CA GLU A 65 25.61 -3.06 -32.70
C GLU A 65 27.13 -2.80 -32.70
N GLN A 66 27.76 -3.04 -31.56
CA GLN A 66 29.19 -2.86 -31.31
C GLN A 66 29.83 -4.21 -30.97
N GLN A 67 31.16 -4.26 -30.99
CA GLN A 67 31.88 -5.49 -30.61
C GLN A 67 31.64 -5.88 -29.14
N GLY A 68 31.61 -7.19 -28.86
CA GLY A 68 31.45 -7.71 -27.49
C GLY A 68 30.01 -7.72 -26.97
N GLY A 69 29.01 -7.64 -27.85
CA GLY A 69 27.59 -7.65 -27.48
C GLY A 69 27.06 -6.33 -26.95
N ARG A 70 27.83 -5.24 -27.09
CA ARG A 70 27.40 -3.87 -26.79
C ARG A 70 26.56 -3.31 -27.93
N ALA A 71 25.75 -2.30 -27.63
CA ALA A 71 25.03 -1.54 -28.63
C ALA A 71 25.04 -0.04 -28.28
N ASP A 72 25.10 0.81 -29.30
CA ASP A 72 24.82 2.23 -29.15
C ASP A 72 23.35 2.48 -29.53
N VAL A 73 22.58 2.98 -28.58
CA VAL A 73 21.15 3.33 -28.73
C VAL A 73 21.05 4.85 -28.82
N THR A 74 20.68 5.36 -29.98
CA THR A 74 20.39 6.77 -30.22
C THR A 74 18.89 7.00 -30.22
N ILE A 75 18.42 7.94 -29.42
CA ILE A 75 17.03 8.37 -29.35
C ILE A 75 16.95 9.84 -29.75
N VAL A 76 16.06 10.14 -30.71
CA VAL A 76 15.75 11.50 -31.12
C VAL A 76 14.26 11.73 -30.94
N ALA A 77 13.87 12.66 -30.08
CA ALA A 77 12.47 12.89 -29.72
C ALA A 77 12.19 14.38 -29.48
N TYR A 78 10.91 14.74 -29.36
CA TYR A 78 10.56 16.01 -28.72
C TYR A 78 10.94 16.00 -27.24
N ASP A 79 11.34 17.18 -26.74
CA ASP A 79 11.69 17.41 -25.35
C ASP A 79 10.43 17.50 -24.48
N TYR A 80 10.26 16.51 -23.61
CA TYR A 80 9.17 16.43 -22.64
C TYR A 80 9.71 16.41 -21.23
N PHE A 81 8.92 16.85 -20.26
CA PHE A 81 9.33 16.70 -18.87
C PHE A 81 9.41 15.22 -18.46
N ALA A 82 10.49 14.83 -17.74
CA ALA A 82 10.75 13.48 -17.24
C ALA A 82 11.02 12.40 -18.32
N GLU A 83 11.28 12.82 -19.55
CA GLU A 83 11.68 11.98 -20.67
C GLU A 83 12.98 11.21 -20.39
N PHE A 84 14.00 11.88 -19.85
CA PHE A 84 15.29 11.25 -19.56
C PHE A 84 15.15 10.09 -18.54
N ALA A 85 14.35 10.32 -17.49
CA ALA A 85 14.04 9.28 -16.52
C ALA A 85 13.32 8.11 -17.21
N THR A 86 12.29 8.40 -18.00
CA THR A 86 11.50 7.40 -18.72
C THR A 86 12.37 6.53 -19.63
N ILE A 87 13.29 7.14 -20.39
CA ILE A 87 14.23 6.45 -21.27
C ILE A 87 15.18 5.54 -20.47
N CYS A 88 15.81 6.05 -19.42
CA CYS A 88 16.73 5.26 -18.59
C CYS A 88 16.05 4.04 -17.96
N GLY A 89 14.82 4.22 -17.47
CA GLY A 89 14.04 3.14 -16.91
C GLY A 89 13.60 2.12 -17.96
N LEU A 90 13.24 2.58 -19.17
CA LEU A 90 12.90 1.70 -20.28
C LEU A 90 14.10 0.84 -20.69
N LEU A 91 15.28 1.42 -20.91
CA LEU A 91 16.50 0.67 -21.22
C LEU A 91 16.80 -0.37 -20.13
N SER A 92 16.73 0.04 -18.86
CA SER A 92 16.93 -0.85 -17.72
C SER A 92 15.92 -2.02 -17.70
N SER A 93 14.66 -1.77 -18.11
CA SER A 93 13.60 -2.78 -18.20
C SER A 93 13.81 -3.82 -19.31
N PHE A 94 14.65 -3.52 -20.30
CA PHE A 94 15.12 -4.48 -21.30
C PHE A 94 16.36 -5.26 -20.84
N GLY A 95 16.79 -5.07 -19.59
CA GLY A 95 17.98 -5.73 -19.06
C GLY A 95 19.28 -5.13 -19.61
N LEU A 96 19.23 -3.88 -20.07
CA LEU A 96 20.40 -3.17 -20.57
C LEU A 96 21.08 -2.43 -19.41
N ASN A 97 22.37 -2.64 -19.22
CA ASN A 97 23.19 -1.76 -18.39
C ASN A 97 23.64 -0.56 -19.22
N ILE A 98 23.52 0.65 -18.69
CA ILE A 98 23.98 1.88 -19.34
C ILE A 98 25.43 2.09 -18.91
N GLU A 99 26.39 1.85 -19.81
CA GLU A 99 27.82 2.03 -19.53
C GLU A 99 28.26 3.48 -19.76
N GLU A 100 27.75 4.11 -20.83
CA GLU A 100 28.00 5.52 -21.14
C GLU A 100 26.72 6.19 -21.64
N GLY A 101 26.59 7.50 -21.44
CA GLY A 101 25.43 8.27 -21.87
C GLY A 101 25.76 9.72 -22.17
N GLN A 102 25.29 10.23 -23.30
CA GLN A 102 25.43 11.64 -23.71
C GLN A 102 24.07 12.19 -24.14
N ILE A 103 23.55 13.14 -23.36
CA ILE A 103 22.17 13.64 -23.46
C ILE A 103 22.22 15.11 -23.80
N TYR A 104 21.55 15.51 -24.88
CA TYR A 104 21.58 16.88 -25.37
C TYR A 104 20.19 17.38 -25.74
N THR A 105 19.79 18.50 -25.13
CA THR A 105 18.53 19.19 -25.46
C THR A 105 18.79 20.46 -26.25
N PHE A 106 17.92 20.74 -27.24
CA PHE A 106 17.94 22.00 -27.97
C PHE A 106 17.79 23.22 -27.03
N ALA A 107 18.57 24.27 -27.30
CA ALA A 107 18.42 25.55 -26.64
C ALA A 107 17.08 26.26 -26.99
N GLU A 108 16.68 27.21 -26.14
CA GLU A 108 15.56 28.10 -26.43
C GLU A 108 15.87 28.99 -27.63
N ALA A 109 14.89 29.11 -28.55
CA ALA A 109 14.99 30.04 -29.65
C ALA A 109 15.09 31.47 -29.11
N ALA A 110 16.00 32.28 -29.66
CA ALA A 110 16.18 33.67 -29.25
C ALA A 110 14.94 34.53 -29.58
N SER A 111 14.04 34.67 -28.60
CA SER A 111 12.90 35.60 -28.51
C SER A 111 11.80 35.53 -29.57
N ALA A 112 10.64 35.02 -29.16
CA ALA A 112 9.40 35.78 -29.34
C ALA A 112 9.34 36.80 -28.19
N LYS A 113 9.19 38.10 -28.51
CA LYS A 113 9.25 39.22 -27.53
C LYS A 113 8.35 38.98 -26.31
N PRO A 114 8.77 39.39 -25.09
CA PRO A 114 7.90 39.35 -23.92
C PRO A 114 6.77 40.36 -24.11
N ALA A 115 5.52 39.87 -24.19
CA ALA A 115 4.36 40.74 -24.26
C ALA A 115 4.25 41.55 -22.96
N LYS A 116 4.24 42.87 -23.09
CA LYS A 116 4.13 43.84 -21.98
C LYS A 116 2.96 43.50 -21.06
N ALA A 117 3.23 43.51 -19.76
CA ALA A 117 2.20 43.48 -18.74
C ALA A 117 1.28 44.71 -18.88
N SER A 118 0.00 44.46 -19.14
CA SER A 118 -1.07 45.46 -19.02
C SER A 118 -2.19 44.81 -18.20
N TYR A 119 -2.34 45.33 -16.98
CA TYR A 119 -3.50 45.10 -16.13
C TYR A 119 -4.67 45.94 -16.69
N ASN A 120 -5.69 45.29 -17.27
CA ASN A 120 -7.12 45.58 -17.05
C ASN A 120 -8.05 44.79 -17.98
N GLU A 121 -9.04 44.15 -17.34
CA GLU A 121 -10.42 43.85 -17.74
C GLU A 121 -10.81 43.11 -19.06
N SER A 122 -11.54 42.00 -18.82
CA SER A 122 -12.58 41.33 -19.64
C SER A 122 -12.19 40.25 -20.68
N PRO A 123 -12.91 39.10 -20.72
CA PRO A 123 -12.47 37.90 -21.42
C PRO A 123 -12.93 37.89 -22.88
N ARG A 124 -12.00 38.07 -23.82
CA ARG A 124 -12.21 37.71 -25.23
C ARG A 124 -11.19 36.67 -25.67
N ARG A 125 -11.73 35.61 -26.30
CA ARG A 125 -11.06 34.42 -26.84
C ARG A 125 -9.68 34.73 -27.41
N ARG A 126 -8.64 34.14 -26.80
CA ARG A 126 -7.29 34.05 -27.36
C ARG A 126 -7.28 33.00 -28.48
N PRO A 127 -6.45 33.15 -29.53
CA PRO A 127 -6.23 32.08 -30.50
C PRO A 127 -5.68 30.84 -29.79
N HIS A 128 -6.19 29.66 -30.13
CA HIS A 128 -5.68 28.37 -29.66
C HIS A 128 -4.26 28.15 -30.19
N VAL A 129 -3.25 28.56 -29.43
CA VAL A 129 -1.95 27.89 -29.44
C VAL A 129 -1.93 27.02 -28.19
N ARG A 130 -1.87 25.70 -28.38
CA ARG A 130 -1.80 24.72 -27.28
C ARG A 130 -0.59 25.04 -26.40
N PRO A 131 -0.74 25.24 -25.08
CA PRO A 131 0.40 25.34 -24.18
C PRO A 131 1.05 23.96 -24.08
N GLY A 132 2.33 23.81 -24.47
CA GLY A 132 3.10 22.57 -24.22
C GLY A 132 4.03 22.08 -25.33
N LEU A 133 3.91 22.53 -26.58
CA LEU A 133 4.85 22.11 -27.63
C LEU A 133 6.14 22.94 -27.55
N SER A 134 7.06 22.47 -26.72
CA SER A 134 8.47 22.75 -26.88
C SER A 134 8.87 22.26 -28.29
N SER A 135 9.21 23.15 -29.22
CA SER A 135 9.87 22.75 -30.48
C SER A 135 11.30 22.26 -30.23
N LYS A 136 11.72 22.10 -28.98
CA LYS A 136 13.02 21.55 -28.63
C LYS A 136 12.97 20.06 -28.87
N LYS A 137 14.07 19.56 -29.42
CA LYS A 137 14.31 18.14 -29.63
C LYS A 137 15.44 17.73 -28.71
N ILE A 138 15.45 16.45 -28.35
CA ILE A 138 16.54 15.80 -27.65
C ILE A 138 17.30 14.89 -28.60
N VAL A 139 18.58 14.72 -28.34
CA VAL A 139 19.42 13.68 -28.94
C VAL A 139 20.17 12.99 -27.82
N ASP A 140 19.71 11.80 -27.49
CA ASP A 140 20.24 11.00 -26.39
C ASP A 140 20.96 9.78 -26.95
N ILE A 141 22.21 9.61 -26.57
CA ILE A 141 23.08 8.56 -27.08
C ILE A 141 23.53 7.73 -25.88
N PHE A 142 23.16 6.45 -25.85
CA PHE A 142 23.51 5.52 -24.78
C PHE A 142 24.36 4.38 -25.32
N ARG A 143 25.50 4.11 -24.68
CA ARG A 143 26.19 2.83 -24.85
C ARG A 143 25.65 1.86 -23.83
N VAL A 144 25.12 0.76 -24.31
CA VAL A 144 24.47 -0.25 -23.48
C VAL A 144 25.08 -1.63 -23.66
N GLN A 145 25.07 -2.39 -22.58
CA GLN A 145 25.43 -3.81 -22.59
C GLN A 145 24.29 -4.64 -21.99
N PRO A 146 23.80 -5.67 -22.68
CA PRO A 146 22.87 -6.63 -22.08
C PRO A 146 23.49 -7.30 -20.86
N VAL A 147 22.78 -7.32 -19.73
CA VAL A 147 23.26 -8.04 -18.54
C VAL A 147 23.27 -9.55 -18.76
N HIS A 148 24.03 -10.28 -17.94
CA HIS A 148 24.10 -11.74 -18.03
C HIS A 148 22.70 -12.40 -18.05
N GLY A 149 22.42 -13.11 -19.15
CA GLY A 149 21.15 -13.81 -19.37
C GLY A 149 20.08 -13.01 -20.13
N ALA A 150 20.31 -11.75 -20.47
CA ALA A 150 19.44 -10.97 -21.35
C ALA A 150 19.87 -11.11 -22.82
N SER A 151 18.90 -11.30 -23.72
CA SER A 151 19.07 -11.16 -25.17
C SER A 151 18.63 -9.77 -25.62
N PHE A 152 19.39 -9.16 -26.52
CA PHE A 152 19.04 -7.88 -27.14
C PHE A 152 19.14 -7.97 -28.66
N GLY A 153 18.46 -8.95 -29.22
CA GLY A 153 18.39 -9.19 -30.66
C GLY A 153 17.33 -8.32 -31.36
N PRO A 154 17.11 -8.54 -32.66
CA PRO A 154 16.18 -7.73 -33.47
C PRO A 154 14.74 -7.67 -32.94
N VAL A 155 14.26 -8.74 -32.28
CA VAL A 155 12.90 -8.78 -31.71
C VAL A 155 12.78 -7.82 -30.52
N GLU A 156 13.75 -7.87 -29.61
CA GLU A 156 13.82 -7.02 -28.43
C GLU A 156 14.09 -5.56 -28.81
N GLN A 157 14.93 -5.33 -29.82
CA GLN A 157 15.18 -4.00 -30.39
C GLN A 157 13.89 -3.38 -30.96
N ASN A 158 13.12 -4.13 -31.75
CA ASN A 158 11.83 -3.66 -32.28
C ASN A 158 10.80 -3.40 -31.16
N ARG A 159 10.79 -4.24 -30.14
CA ARG A 159 9.92 -4.07 -28.98
C ARG A 159 10.29 -2.82 -28.17
N LEU A 160 11.58 -2.56 -27.98
CA LEU A 160 12.07 -1.33 -27.34
C LEU A 160 11.59 -0.09 -28.10
N ALA A 161 11.68 -0.11 -29.44
CA ALA A 161 11.21 1.00 -30.29
C ALA A 161 9.70 1.27 -30.15
N GLN A 162 8.87 0.21 -30.17
CA GLN A 162 7.41 0.34 -30.03
C GLN A 162 7.02 0.92 -28.67
N GLU A 163 7.71 0.50 -27.63
CA GLU A 163 7.38 0.92 -26.28
C GLU A 163 7.91 2.30 -25.95
N LEU A 164 9.08 2.67 -26.48
CA LEU A 164 9.56 4.04 -26.44
C LEU A 164 8.49 4.99 -27.02
N ARG A 165 7.93 4.66 -28.19
CA ARG A 165 6.84 5.44 -28.79
C ARG A 165 5.61 5.50 -27.88
N SER A 166 5.24 4.38 -27.25
CA SER A 166 4.11 4.35 -26.32
C SER A 166 4.33 5.26 -25.10
N VAL A 167 5.51 5.20 -24.46
CA VAL A 167 5.77 6.00 -23.24
C VAL A 167 5.96 7.47 -23.57
N ILE A 168 6.61 7.81 -24.69
CA ILE A 168 6.73 9.20 -25.16
C ILE A 168 5.34 9.79 -25.50
N GLY A 169 4.42 8.99 -26.07
CA GLY A 169 3.04 9.42 -26.30
C GLY A 169 2.26 9.74 -25.02
N LEU A 170 2.53 9.02 -23.93
CA LEU A 170 2.00 9.35 -22.61
C LEU A 170 2.57 10.68 -22.10
N LEU A 171 3.87 10.94 -22.27
CA LEU A 171 4.48 12.21 -21.88
C LEU A 171 3.93 13.40 -22.68
N ASP A 172 3.69 13.24 -23.99
CA ASP A 172 3.10 14.28 -24.85
C ASP A 172 1.70 14.71 -24.38
N THR A 173 0.93 13.76 -23.87
CA THR A 173 -0.41 14.00 -23.33
C THR A 173 -0.41 14.42 -21.85
N ASN A 174 0.77 14.68 -21.26
CA ASN A 174 0.98 14.99 -19.84
C ASN A 174 0.54 13.88 -18.87
N GLN A 175 0.53 12.63 -19.33
CA GLN A 175 0.26 11.41 -18.54
C GLN A 175 1.56 10.86 -17.92
N PHE A 176 2.23 11.70 -17.13
CA PHE A 176 3.56 11.40 -16.55
C PHE A 176 3.52 10.19 -15.60
N GLU A 177 2.46 10.07 -14.82
CA GLU A 177 2.30 8.99 -13.84
C GLU A 177 2.07 7.65 -14.55
N GLU A 178 1.26 7.62 -15.61
CA GLU A 178 1.03 6.45 -16.44
C GLU A 178 2.31 6.00 -17.15
N ALA A 179 3.10 6.93 -17.69
CA ALA A 179 4.41 6.64 -18.29
C ALA A 179 5.35 6.01 -17.26
N ARG A 180 5.42 6.59 -16.05
CA ARG A 180 6.23 6.08 -14.95
C ARG A 180 5.79 4.67 -14.53
N HIS A 181 4.49 4.44 -14.36
CA HIS A 181 3.95 3.13 -14.01
C HIS A 181 4.29 2.06 -15.06
N ALA A 182 4.19 2.41 -16.35
CA ALA A 182 4.54 1.50 -17.44
C ALA A 182 6.01 1.07 -17.39
N VAL A 183 6.93 2.00 -17.11
CA VAL A 183 8.37 1.74 -16.97
C VAL A 183 8.67 0.92 -15.70
N ASN A 184 8.12 1.35 -14.56
CA ASN A 184 8.32 0.71 -13.27
C ASN A 184 7.90 -0.77 -13.27
N ARG A 185 6.73 -1.08 -13.85
CA ARG A 185 6.21 -2.44 -14.01
C ARG A 185 7.26 -3.40 -14.60
N ARG A 186 8.01 -2.92 -15.59
CA ARG A 186 8.90 -3.76 -16.40
C ARG A 186 10.30 -3.81 -15.82
N LEU A 187 10.72 -2.72 -15.20
CA LEU A 187 11.92 -2.70 -14.36
C LEU A 187 11.83 -3.77 -13.26
N VAL A 188 10.66 -3.89 -12.65
CA VAL A 188 10.30 -4.89 -11.64
C VAL A 188 10.49 -6.32 -12.19
N GLU A 189 10.00 -6.64 -13.39
CA GLU A 189 10.23 -7.95 -14.02
C GLU A 189 11.73 -8.30 -14.18
N GLN A 190 12.58 -7.31 -14.47
CA GLN A 190 14.03 -7.52 -14.58
C GLN A 190 14.74 -7.63 -13.22
N LEU A 191 14.32 -6.83 -12.23
CA LEU A 191 14.90 -6.86 -10.89
C LEU A 191 14.72 -8.23 -10.21
N GLY A 192 13.62 -8.94 -10.50
CA GLY A 192 13.38 -10.28 -9.98
C GLY A 192 14.45 -11.30 -10.35
N ARG A 193 14.97 -11.21 -11.57
CA ARG A 193 15.99 -12.13 -12.11
C ARG A 193 17.40 -11.91 -11.55
N ARG A 194 17.62 -10.84 -10.76
CA ARG A 194 18.96 -10.36 -10.34
C ARG A 194 19.31 -10.58 -8.85
N ARG A 195 18.51 -11.32 -8.08
CA ARG A 195 18.68 -11.42 -6.61
C ARG A 195 19.99 -12.06 -6.12
N GLY A 196 20.77 -12.69 -7.01
CA GLY A 196 21.90 -13.55 -6.65
C GLY A 196 23.30 -12.91 -6.50
N SER A 197 23.54 -11.63 -6.83
CA SER A 197 24.93 -11.14 -7.00
C SER A 197 25.47 -10.14 -5.98
N PHE A 198 24.91 -9.99 -4.78
CA PHE A 198 25.30 -8.88 -3.90
C PHE A 198 26.12 -9.27 -2.66
N SER A 199 27.44 -9.09 -2.75
CA SER A 199 28.38 -9.03 -1.62
C SER A 199 28.37 -7.62 -1.04
N GLY A 200 28.09 -7.46 0.25
CA GLY A 200 27.88 -6.16 0.87
C GLY A 200 29.05 -5.16 0.88
N LEU A 201 28.81 -4.09 1.66
CA LEU A 201 29.50 -2.79 1.80
C LEU A 201 29.09 -1.74 0.75
N LEU A 202 28.35 -0.73 1.21
CA LEU A 202 28.07 0.50 0.48
C LEU A 202 29.34 1.36 0.52
N HIS A 203 29.91 1.68 -0.64
CA HIS A 203 30.99 2.66 -0.72
C HIS A 203 30.39 4.09 -0.69
N PRO A 204 31.16 5.10 -0.23
CA PRO A 204 30.69 6.47 -0.14
C PRO A 204 30.31 7.06 -1.51
N VAL A 205 29.10 7.62 -1.60
CA VAL A 205 28.65 8.42 -2.74
C VAL A 205 29.18 9.85 -2.57
N GLN A 206 29.96 10.35 -3.53
CA GLN A 206 30.44 11.73 -3.52
C GLN A 206 29.57 12.58 -4.44
N ILE A 207 29.09 13.73 -3.94
CA ILE A 207 28.19 14.61 -4.69
C ILE A 207 28.63 16.06 -4.56
N THR A 208 28.96 16.68 -5.68
CA THR A 208 29.39 18.08 -5.79
C THR A 208 28.44 18.89 -6.66
N PHE A 209 28.33 20.19 -6.37
CA PHE A 209 27.57 21.14 -7.16
C PHE A 209 28.48 22.27 -7.63
N ASP A 210 28.41 22.63 -8.92
CA ASP A 210 29.15 23.74 -9.50
C ASP A 210 28.18 24.66 -10.26
N ASN A 211 28.15 25.94 -9.87
CA ASN A 211 27.34 26.98 -10.50
C ASN A 211 28.16 27.95 -11.36
N SER A 212 29.48 27.74 -11.47
CA SER A 212 30.43 28.59 -12.19
C SER A 212 30.70 28.10 -13.61
N GLN A 213 30.69 26.79 -13.83
CA GLN A 213 31.06 26.18 -15.12
C GLN A 213 30.01 26.35 -16.24
N SER A 214 28.73 26.48 -15.89
CA SER A 214 27.66 26.79 -16.85
C SER A 214 27.07 28.15 -16.52
N GLN A 215 26.65 28.95 -17.50
CA GLN A 215 25.95 30.21 -17.26
C GLN A 215 24.48 30.00 -16.85
N THR A 216 23.88 28.91 -17.30
CA THR A 216 22.43 28.65 -17.23
C THR A 216 22.05 27.51 -16.29
N ASP A 217 22.98 26.60 -16.00
CA ASP A 217 22.69 25.34 -15.30
C ASP A 217 23.53 25.20 -14.04
N THR A 218 22.98 24.50 -13.05
CA THR A 218 23.77 23.98 -11.94
C THR A 218 24.29 22.61 -12.35
N ILE A 219 25.61 22.42 -12.32
CA ILE A 219 26.23 21.13 -12.60
C ILE A 219 26.26 20.32 -11.30
N MET A 220 25.75 19.10 -11.35
CA MET A 220 25.75 18.14 -10.25
C MET A 220 26.56 16.91 -10.68
N ASP A 221 27.67 16.65 -10.01
CA ASP A 221 28.47 15.43 -10.25
C ASP A 221 28.21 14.41 -9.13
N ILE A 222 28.00 13.16 -9.51
CA ILE A 222 27.77 12.02 -8.62
C ILE A 222 28.81 10.95 -8.94
N ARG A 223 29.62 10.56 -7.95
CA ARG A 223 30.62 9.49 -8.07
C ARG A 223 30.32 8.35 -7.13
N SER A 224 30.19 7.14 -7.67
CA SER A 224 29.75 5.97 -6.90
C SER A 224 29.89 4.65 -7.65
N ASP A 225 29.71 3.51 -6.97
CA ASP A 225 29.67 2.21 -7.63
C ASP A 225 28.37 1.99 -8.39
N ASP A 226 28.34 1.02 -9.30
CA ASP A 226 27.13 0.68 -10.05
C ASP A 226 26.05 0.06 -9.14
N THR A 227 24.84 0.60 -9.27
CA THR A 227 23.65 0.12 -8.59
C THR A 227 22.54 -0.02 -9.63
N PRO A 228 21.89 -1.19 -9.74
CA PRO A 228 20.81 -1.38 -10.69
C PRO A 228 19.73 -0.31 -10.56
N ALA A 229 19.30 0.22 -11.70
CA ALA A 229 18.22 1.19 -11.82
C ALA A 229 18.45 2.54 -11.10
N PHE A 230 19.67 2.83 -10.64
CA PHE A 230 19.96 4.09 -9.94
C PHE A 230 19.67 5.31 -10.81
N LEU A 231 20.15 5.34 -12.05
CA LEU A 231 19.93 6.46 -12.98
C LEU A 231 18.43 6.76 -13.14
N TYR A 232 17.63 5.72 -13.33
CA TYR A 232 16.19 5.83 -13.42
C TYR A 232 15.57 6.40 -12.12
N ALA A 233 15.84 5.76 -10.99
CA ALA A 233 15.25 6.14 -9.71
C ALA A 233 15.64 7.57 -9.32
N PHE A 234 16.89 7.96 -9.56
CA PHE A 234 17.39 9.29 -9.26
C PHE A 234 16.81 10.35 -10.21
N ALA A 235 16.83 10.12 -11.53
CA ALA A 235 16.23 11.03 -12.50
C ALA A 235 14.72 11.21 -12.25
N ASN A 236 14.01 10.13 -11.90
CA ASN A 236 12.60 10.20 -11.52
C ASN A 236 12.39 11.08 -10.28
N ALA A 237 13.21 10.91 -9.25
CA ALA A 237 13.13 11.73 -8.04
C ALA A 237 13.47 13.21 -8.25
N LEU A 238 14.34 13.53 -9.23
CA LEU A 238 14.57 14.90 -9.69
C LEU A 238 13.32 15.46 -10.36
N ALA A 239 12.73 14.71 -11.29
CA ALA A 239 11.50 15.12 -11.98
C ALA A 239 10.34 15.35 -10.99
N MET A 240 10.14 14.48 -10.00
CA MET A 240 9.10 14.68 -8.97
C MET A 240 9.30 15.97 -8.16
N ARG A 241 10.54 16.43 -8.03
CA ARG A 241 10.91 17.70 -7.36
C ARG A 241 10.86 18.90 -8.30
N ASN A 242 10.35 18.72 -9.52
CA ASN A 242 10.37 19.70 -10.59
C ASN A 242 11.78 20.22 -10.89
N VAL A 243 12.77 19.34 -10.80
CA VAL A 243 14.14 19.58 -11.26
C VAL A 243 14.26 19.00 -12.66
N TYR A 244 14.54 19.86 -13.62
CA TYR A 244 14.70 19.51 -15.03
C TYR A 244 16.17 19.24 -15.36
N ILE A 245 16.43 18.15 -16.09
CA ILE A 245 17.75 17.79 -16.58
C ILE A 245 17.86 18.29 -18.01
N SER A 246 18.72 19.28 -18.26
CA SER A 246 18.92 19.86 -19.60
C SER A 246 20.01 19.12 -20.40
N LYS A 247 20.89 18.43 -19.68
CA LYS A 247 22.03 17.68 -20.22
C LYS A 247 22.53 16.70 -19.17
N ALA A 248 22.99 15.54 -19.60
CA ALA A 248 23.60 14.54 -18.74
C ALA A 248 24.80 13.87 -19.44
N GLN A 249 25.78 13.50 -18.63
CA GLN A 249 26.95 12.72 -19.04
C GLN A 249 27.12 11.58 -18.05
N ILE A 250 27.21 10.35 -18.55
CA ILE A 250 27.40 9.14 -17.75
C ILE A 250 28.68 8.50 -18.27
N ASP A 251 29.68 8.38 -17.42
CA ASP A 251 31.00 7.84 -17.76
C ASP A 251 31.49 6.88 -16.66
N ILE A 252 32.39 5.96 -16.99
CA ILE A 252 33.07 5.10 -16.02
C ILE A 252 34.51 5.60 -15.85
N GLU A 253 34.83 6.14 -14.67
CA GLU A 253 36.15 6.62 -14.28
C GLU A 253 36.69 5.81 -13.09
N ASP A 254 37.92 5.28 -13.17
CA ASP A 254 38.57 4.53 -12.08
C ASP A 254 37.72 3.38 -11.49
N ALA A 255 37.02 2.64 -12.36
CA ALA A 255 36.06 1.58 -12.00
C ALA A 255 34.83 2.04 -11.18
N LYS A 256 34.55 3.34 -11.17
CA LYS A 256 33.34 3.95 -10.60
C LYS A 256 32.53 4.68 -11.66
N LEU A 257 31.22 4.72 -11.48
CA LEU A 257 30.35 5.57 -12.30
C LEU A 257 30.52 7.03 -11.88
N HIS A 258 30.65 7.88 -12.88
CA HIS A 258 30.68 9.33 -12.80
C HIS A 258 29.48 9.87 -13.59
N ASP A 259 28.42 10.23 -12.87
CA ASP A 259 27.20 10.78 -13.46
C ASP A 259 27.18 12.31 -13.27
N ARG A 260 27.24 13.05 -14.37
CA ARG A 260 27.15 14.52 -14.38
C ARG A 260 25.82 14.96 -14.95
N PHE A 261 25.08 15.73 -14.16
CA PHE A 261 23.77 16.29 -14.54
C PHE A 261 23.83 17.82 -14.59
N TYR A 262 23.27 18.40 -15.63
CA TYR A 262 23.02 19.84 -15.75
C TYR A 262 21.55 20.07 -15.42
N VAL A 263 21.31 20.69 -14.27
CA VAL A 263 19.97 20.77 -13.68
C VAL A 263 19.49 22.20 -13.52
N ARG A 264 18.18 22.38 -13.69
CA ARG A 264 17.43 23.62 -13.48
C ARG A 264 16.21 23.37 -12.62
N ASN A 265 15.75 24.40 -11.90
CA ASN A 265 14.48 24.36 -11.20
C ASN A 265 13.29 24.49 -12.18
N ARG A 266 12.06 24.35 -11.65
CA ARG A 266 10.79 24.52 -12.38
C ARG A 266 10.61 25.85 -13.13
N TYR A 267 11.41 26.86 -12.82
CA TYR A 267 11.40 28.18 -13.45
C TYR A 267 12.54 28.34 -14.47
N GLY A 268 13.29 27.28 -14.77
CA GLY A 268 14.43 27.30 -15.69
C GLY A 268 15.68 27.98 -15.11
N GLN A 269 15.76 28.14 -13.79
CA GLN A 269 16.88 28.83 -13.12
C GLN A 269 17.82 27.82 -12.46
N LYS A 270 19.06 28.27 -12.21
CA LYS A 270 20.04 27.52 -11.39
C LYS A 270 19.53 27.26 -9.98
N LEU A 271 19.95 26.14 -9.42
CA LEU A 271 19.76 25.74 -8.03
C LEU A 271 20.90 26.31 -7.18
N THR A 272 20.82 27.60 -6.85
CA THR A 272 21.88 28.29 -6.08
C THR A 272 21.68 28.26 -4.57
N ASP A 273 20.48 27.92 -4.08
CA ASP A 273 20.21 27.81 -2.64
C ASP A 273 20.99 26.62 -2.06
N PRO A 274 21.88 26.83 -1.08
CA PRO A 274 22.61 25.75 -0.41
C PRO A 274 21.69 24.70 0.23
N THR A 275 20.49 25.10 0.66
CA THR A 275 19.48 24.21 1.24
C THR A 275 18.97 23.23 0.20
N ASP A 276 18.59 23.71 -0.99
CA ASP A 276 18.10 22.89 -2.10
C ASP A 276 19.18 21.90 -2.56
N GLN A 277 20.43 22.36 -2.68
CA GLN A 277 21.57 21.49 -3.00
C GLN A 277 21.80 20.41 -1.94
N GLN A 278 21.68 20.75 -0.65
CA GLN A 278 21.80 19.79 0.43
C GLN A 278 20.68 18.75 0.40
N GLN A 279 19.45 19.16 0.07
CA GLN A 279 18.31 18.25 -0.09
C GLN A 279 18.51 17.29 -1.28
N LEU A 280 19.02 17.78 -2.40
CA LEU A 280 19.33 16.94 -3.57
C LEU A 280 20.47 15.96 -3.29
N ARG A 281 21.51 16.40 -2.58
CA ARG A 281 22.58 15.51 -2.10
C ARG A 281 22.01 14.39 -1.24
N LEU A 282 21.14 14.74 -0.29
CA LEU A 282 20.51 13.75 0.57
C LEU A 282 19.64 12.77 -0.23
N THR A 283 18.84 13.29 -1.15
CA THR A 283 17.96 12.50 -2.04
C THR A 283 18.75 11.47 -2.83
N ALA A 284 19.84 11.89 -3.48
CA ALA A 284 20.71 10.99 -4.24
C ALA A 284 21.31 9.88 -3.37
N VAL A 285 21.83 10.21 -2.18
CA VAL A 285 22.40 9.22 -1.25
C VAL A 285 21.34 8.22 -0.80
N LEU A 286 20.16 8.70 -0.42
CA LEU A 286 19.09 7.86 0.11
C LEU A 286 18.45 6.98 -0.97
N ILE A 287 18.22 7.51 -2.17
CA ILE A 287 17.72 6.73 -3.30
C ILE A 287 18.71 5.63 -3.65
N LYS A 288 20.00 5.96 -3.71
CA LYS A 288 21.03 4.96 -3.97
C LYS A 288 21.01 3.83 -2.93
N GLN A 289 20.85 4.17 -1.65
CA GLN A 289 20.73 3.18 -0.59
C GLN A 289 19.41 2.39 -0.65
N PHE A 290 18.32 3.05 -1.01
CA PHE A 290 16.99 2.43 -1.08
C PHE A 290 16.80 1.55 -2.32
N THR A 291 17.41 1.88 -3.46
CA THR A 291 17.35 1.02 -4.67
C THR A 291 17.99 -0.34 -4.43
N HIS A 292 19.02 -0.42 -3.59
CA HIS A 292 19.53 -1.71 -3.09
C HIS A 292 18.44 -2.48 -2.34
N ALA A 293 17.56 -1.79 -1.62
CA ALA A 293 16.52 -2.38 -0.79
C ALA A 293 15.25 -2.82 -1.54
N LEU A 294 15.02 -2.32 -2.75
CA LEU A 294 13.83 -2.59 -3.55
C LEU A 294 13.58 -4.07 -3.81
N THR A 295 14.63 -4.89 -3.88
CA THR A 295 14.46 -6.35 -4.11
C THR A 295 13.77 -7.07 -2.95
N TRP A 296 13.77 -6.50 -1.75
CA TRP A 296 13.04 -7.01 -0.58
C TRP A 296 11.60 -6.52 -0.52
N ALA A 297 11.22 -5.50 -1.29
CA ALA A 297 9.84 -5.05 -1.38
C ALA A 297 8.95 -6.08 -2.11
N PRO A 298 7.77 -6.41 -1.59
CA PRO A 298 6.79 -7.20 -2.34
C PRO A 298 6.36 -6.52 -3.64
N ASP A 299 6.15 -5.20 -3.57
CA ASP A 299 5.91 -4.30 -4.69
C ASP A 299 7.00 -3.20 -4.73
N PRO A 300 8.04 -3.35 -5.56
CA PRO A 300 9.13 -2.38 -5.62
C PRO A 300 8.73 -1.03 -6.21
N THR A 301 7.78 -1.01 -7.14
CA THR A 301 7.23 0.23 -7.73
C THR A 301 6.63 1.09 -6.64
N LYS A 302 5.73 0.50 -5.86
CA LYS A 302 5.08 1.15 -4.74
C LYS A 302 6.06 1.57 -3.65
N ALA A 303 7.05 0.72 -3.38
CA ALA A 303 8.09 1.03 -2.41
C ALA A 303 8.86 2.29 -2.82
N LEU A 304 9.21 2.44 -4.09
CA LEU A 304 9.91 3.61 -4.62
C LEU A 304 9.05 4.87 -4.52
N GLU A 305 7.80 4.81 -4.96
CA GLU A 305 6.87 5.95 -4.93
C GLU A 305 6.60 6.44 -3.51
N ALA A 306 6.33 5.51 -2.59
CA ALA A 306 6.11 5.85 -1.18
C ALA A 306 7.40 6.33 -0.50
N PHE A 307 8.57 5.82 -0.89
CA PHE A 307 9.85 6.32 -0.38
C PHE A 307 10.12 7.75 -0.84
N ASP A 308 9.84 8.08 -2.10
CA ASP A 308 10.03 9.44 -2.62
C ASP A 308 9.17 10.47 -1.86
N GLN A 309 7.90 10.13 -1.61
CA GLN A 309 7.02 10.97 -0.79
C GLN A 309 7.50 11.06 0.67
N PHE A 310 8.09 9.98 1.22
CA PHE A 310 8.67 9.99 2.55
C PHE A 310 9.85 10.94 2.67
N LEU A 311 10.71 10.97 1.64
CA LEU A 311 11.81 11.92 1.56
C LEU A 311 11.30 13.36 1.55
N ASP A 312 10.25 13.65 0.78
CA ASP A 312 9.66 14.99 0.75
C ASP A 312 9.11 15.43 2.11
N LEU A 313 8.49 14.53 2.86
CA LEU A 313 8.01 14.82 4.22
C LEU A 313 9.16 15.12 5.19
N ILE A 314 10.26 14.36 5.15
CA ILE A 314 11.45 14.61 5.98
C ILE A 314 12.07 15.97 5.63
N VAL A 315 12.13 16.26 4.33
CA VAL A 315 12.78 17.44 3.78
C VAL A 315 11.97 18.72 4.03
N GLN A 316 10.64 18.68 3.86
CA GLN A 316 9.75 19.84 3.99
C GLN A 316 9.25 20.05 5.44
N GLY A 317 9.03 18.95 6.20
CA GLY A 317 8.25 18.97 7.45
C GLY A 317 9.06 19.08 8.74
N THR A 318 10.37 18.84 8.72
CA THR A 318 11.17 18.74 9.95
C THR A 318 12.35 19.69 9.94
N LYS A 319 12.25 20.81 10.67
CA LYS A 319 13.42 21.61 11.08
C LYS A 319 13.92 21.13 12.44
N GLY A 320 15.23 20.96 12.60
CA GLY A 320 15.88 20.67 13.88
C GLY A 320 16.06 19.18 14.22
N LYS A 321 15.89 18.81 15.49
CA LYS A 321 16.30 17.51 16.06
C LYS A 321 15.62 16.28 15.42
N ALA A 322 14.38 16.41 14.97
CA ALA A 322 13.63 15.33 14.34
C ALA A 322 14.17 14.98 12.93
N GLN A 323 14.64 15.97 12.17
CA GLN A 323 15.30 15.75 10.88
C GLN A 323 16.62 14.97 11.08
N GLN A 324 17.41 15.36 12.08
CA GLN A 324 18.66 14.68 12.41
C GLN A 324 18.42 13.23 12.86
N GLN A 325 17.35 12.97 13.62
CA GLN A 325 16.95 11.61 13.99
C GLN A 325 16.49 10.77 12.79
N ALA A 326 15.74 11.38 11.86
CA ALA A 326 15.35 10.73 10.60
C ALA A 326 16.57 10.29 9.79
N LEU A 327 17.52 11.22 9.62
CA LEU A 327 18.76 10.99 8.89
C LEU A 327 19.65 9.95 9.58
N ALA A 328 19.74 9.98 10.91
CA ALA A 328 20.48 8.99 11.68
C ALA A 328 19.87 7.58 11.54
N LEU A 329 18.53 7.46 11.50
CA LEU A 329 17.83 6.19 11.30
C LEU A 329 18.07 5.63 9.89
N LEU A 330 18.00 6.50 8.89
CA LEU A 330 18.29 6.16 7.49
C LEU A 330 19.77 5.84 7.26
N SER A 331 20.64 6.13 8.23
CA SER A 331 22.04 5.68 8.19
C SER A 331 22.22 4.24 8.69
N ASP A 332 21.21 3.62 9.34
CA ASP A 332 21.24 2.20 9.72
C ASP A 332 20.92 1.31 8.52
N LYS A 333 21.89 0.49 8.12
CA LYS A 333 21.79 -0.48 7.01
C LYS A 333 20.63 -1.45 7.16
N LYS A 334 20.19 -1.75 8.39
CA LYS A 334 19.07 -2.66 8.64
C LYS A 334 17.71 -1.99 8.38
N THR A 335 17.64 -0.67 8.34
CA THR A 335 16.39 0.09 8.19
C THR A 335 15.85 0.06 6.76
N PHE A 336 16.70 0.12 5.73
CA PHE A 336 16.23 0.17 4.34
C PHE A 336 15.47 -1.08 3.88
N PRO A 337 15.91 -2.32 4.15
CA PRO A 337 15.11 -3.50 3.81
C PRO A 337 13.74 -3.52 4.50
N LEU A 338 13.67 -3.00 5.74
CA LEU A 338 12.41 -2.89 6.48
C LEU A 338 11.50 -1.84 5.85
N LEU A 339 12.03 -0.67 5.52
CA LEU A 339 11.30 0.39 4.81
C LEU A 339 10.81 -0.11 3.46
N ALA A 340 11.66 -0.76 2.66
CA ALA A 340 11.27 -1.31 1.37
C ALA A 340 10.14 -2.35 1.50
N ARG A 341 10.22 -3.24 2.51
CA ARG A 341 9.13 -4.17 2.81
C ARG A 341 7.86 -3.44 3.22
N LEU A 342 7.94 -2.48 4.14
CA LEU A 342 6.78 -1.77 4.67
C LEU A 342 6.08 -0.94 3.59
N LEU A 343 6.86 -0.13 2.88
CA LEU A 343 6.41 0.74 1.78
C LEU A 343 5.89 -0.07 0.59
N GLY A 344 6.52 -1.21 0.26
CA GLY A 344 6.07 -2.11 -0.79
C GLY A 344 4.95 -3.08 -0.39
N THR A 345 4.46 -3.04 0.86
CA THR A 345 3.42 -3.96 1.35
C THR A 345 2.06 -3.28 1.50
N SER A 346 2.01 -2.00 1.88
CA SER A 346 0.75 -1.40 2.34
C SER A 346 0.59 0.07 1.96
N ASP A 347 -0.38 0.37 1.09
CA ASP A 347 -0.84 1.75 0.86
C ASP A 347 -1.49 2.31 2.12
N PHE A 348 -2.16 1.46 2.89
CA PHE A 348 -2.82 1.85 4.13
C PHE A 348 -1.83 2.36 5.17
N LEU A 349 -0.76 1.62 5.46
CA LEU A 349 0.26 2.07 6.40
C LEU A 349 0.95 3.34 5.90
N TRP A 350 1.09 3.48 4.58
CA TRP A 350 1.59 4.70 3.95
C TRP A 350 0.66 5.90 4.16
N GLU A 351 -0.58 5.84 3.69
CA GLU A 351 -1.51 6.96 3.71
C GLU A 351 -1.98 7.32 5.12
N ASP A 352 -2.22 6.33 5.98
CA ASP A 352 -2.84 6.56 7.29
C ASP A 352 -1.81 6.90 8.39
N PHE A 353 -0.58 6.39 8.28
CA PHE A 353 0.44 6.55 9.30
C PHE A 353 1.65 7.35 8.84
N LEU A 354 2.24 6.99 7.70
CA LEU A 354 3.48 7.61 7.24
C LEU A 354 3.24 9.04 6.77
N ARG A 355 2.23 9.26 5.94
CA ARG A 355 1.91 10.59 5.42
C ARG A 355 1.43 11.56 6.50
N ARG A 356 0.56 11.09 7.41
CA ARG A 356 -0.14 11.93 8.40
C ARG A 356 0.56 12.03 9.76
N GLN A 357 1.38 11.04 10.13
CA GLN A 357 2.08 10.98 11.41
C GLN A 357 3.59 10.68 11.23
N HIS A 358 4.22 11.19 10.17
CA HIS A 358 5.66 11.02 9.91
C HIS A 358 6.53 11.34 11.15
N THR A 359 6.10 12.28 11.99
CA THR A 359 6.80 12.67 13.23
C THR A 359 6.85 11.53 14.27
N ASN A 360 5.84 10.65 14.29
CA ASN A 360 5.76 9.49 15.19
C ASN A 360 6.38 8.23 14.58
N LEU A 361 6.55 8.19 13.26
CA LEU A 361 7.08 7.02 12.57
C LEU A 361 8.48 6.65 13.06
N LEU A 362 9.39 7.63 13.08
CA LEU A 362 10.81 7.36 13.32
C LEU A 362 11.06 6.79 14.73
N PRO A 363 10.46 7.33 15.81
CA PRO A 363 10.49 6.67 17.11
C PRO A 363 9.90 5.26 17.09
N LEU A 364 8.76 5.06 16.40
CA LEU A 364 8.14 3.73 16.29
C LEU A 364 9.03 2.73 15.55
N LEU A 365 9.75 3.15 14.51
CA LEU A 365 10.71 2.33 13.78
C LEU A 365 11.99 2.01 14.59
N GLN A 366 12.30 2.77 15.64
CA GLN A 366 13.36 2.41 16.59
C GLN A 366 12.83 1.41 17.61
N ASP A 367 11.68 1.71 18.19
CA ASP A 367 11.12 0.96 19.31
C ASP A 367 10.52 -0.41 18.90
N TYR A 368 10.16 -0.62 17.62
CA TYR A 368 9.46 -1.85 17.23
C TYR A 368 10.32 -3.12 17.35
N ARG A 369 11.64 -3.00 17.17
CA ARG A 369 12.56 -4.15 17.23
C ARG A 369 12.48 -4.81 18.60
N ASP A 370 12.44 -4.00 19.65
CA ASP A 370 12.46 -4.46 21.04
C ASP A 370 11.05 -4.64 21.63
N ALA A 371 10.03 -4.02 21.03
CA ALA A 371 8.65 -4.15 21.49
C ALA A 371 8.04 -5.53 21.14
N PRO A 372 7.41 -6.25 22.09
CA PRO A 372 6.74 -7.52 21.80
C PRO A 372 5.49 -7.31 20.94
N LEU A 373 5.09 -8.29 20.12
CA LEU A 373 3.84 -8.22 19.33
C LEU A 373 2.62 -7.95 20.20
N ALA A 374 2.37 -8.83 21.15
CA ALA A 374 1.33 -8.66 22.16
C ALA A 374 1.95 -8.15 23.46
N LYS A 375 1.54 -6.96 23.88
CA LYS A 375 1.80 -6.49 25.24
C LYS A 375 0.80 -7.16 26.20
N PRO A 376 1.19 -7.52 27.44
CA PRO A 376 0.24 -8.01 28.43
C PRO A 376 -0.91 -7.02 28.63
N ARG A 377 -2.15 -7.53 28.74
CA ARG A 377 -3.36 -6.69 28.91
C ARG A 377 -3.25 -5.72 30.08
N THR A 378 -2.57 -6.11 31.16
CA THR A 378 -2.30 -5.25 32.33
C THR A 378 -1.38 -4.07 32.01
N SER A 379 -0.39 -4.26 31.13
CA SER A 379 0.49 -3.17 30.66
C SER A 379 -0.26 -2.22 29.75
N LEU A 380 -1.03 -2.73 28.77
CA LEU A 380 -1.86 -1.89 27.91
C LEU A 380 -2.84 -1.02 28.71
N ARG A 381 -3.51 -1.61 29.72
CA ARG A 381 -4.42 -0.87 30.62
C ARG A 381 -3.71 0.24 31.39
N ARG A 382 -2.54 -0.05 31.98
CA ARG A 382 -1.75 0.97 32.68
C ARG A 382 -1.29 2.09 31.74
N GLU A 383 -0.86 1.75 30.54
CA GLU A 383 -0.41 2.73 29.55
C GLU A 383 -1.54 3.65 29.10
N ILE A 384 -2.70 3.11 28.73
CA ILE A 384 -3.85 3.93 28.31
C ILE A 384 -4.41 4.76 29.46
N ASP A 385 -4.50 4.20 30.68
CA ASP A 385 -5.01 4.93 31.85
C ASP A 385 -4.13 6.13 32.17
N ARG A 386 -2.80 5.97 32.07
CA ARG A 386 -1.84 7.07 32.22
C ARG A 386 -1.98 8.09 31.09
N PHE A 387 -2.09 7.65 29.84
CA PHE A 387 -2.15 8.53 28.68
C PHE A 387 -3.43 9.37 28.66
N VAL A 388 -4.59 8.73 28.90
CA VAL A 388 -5.89 9.40 29.00
C VAL A 388 -6.00 10.22 30.29
N GLY A 389 -5.39 9.77 31.38
CA GLY A 389 -5.43 10.46 32.68
C GLY A 389 -4.81 11.85 32.69
N GLN A 390 -3.91 12.16 31.74
CA GLN A 390 -3.34 13.49 31.57
C GLN A 390 -4.34 14.52 31.01
N ALA A 391 -5.41 14.04 30.35
CA ALA A 391 -6.42 14.89 29.74
C ALA A 391 -7.51 15.32 30.74
N LYS A 392 -7.79 16.63 30.76
CA LYS A 392 -8.72 17.27 31.70
C LYS A 392 -10.18 17.30 31.21
N THR A 393 -10.41 17.31 29.89
CA THR A 393 -11.75 17.36 29.28
C THR A 393 -12.13 16.02 28.66
N ALA A 394 -13.44 15.80 28.45
CA ALA A 394 -13.93 14.60 27.76
C ALA A 394 -13.35 14.50 26.34
N ASP A 395 -13.37 15.58 25.57
CA ASP A 395 -12.85 15.59 24.20
C ASP A 395 -11.35 15.31 24.14
N ALA A 396 -10.56 15.89 25.06
CA ALA A 396 -9.13 15.60 25.13
C ALA A 396 -8.85 14.13 25.50
N ARG A 397 -9.68 13.52 26.35
CA ARG A 397 -9.60 12.09 26.66
C ARG A 397 -9.94 11.22 25.46
N LYS A 398 -10.98 11.60 24.72
CA LYS A 398 -11.37 10.94 23.46
C LYS A 398 -10.23 10.99 22.44
N THR A 399 -9.62 12.17 22.24
CA THR A 399 -8.45 12.32 21.35
C THR A 399 -7.26 11.48 21.81
N ALA A 400 -6.95 11.50 23.11
CA ALA A 400 -5.86 10.70 23.68
C ALA A 400 -6.08 9.19 23.50
N LEU A 401 -7.32 8.71 23.73
CA LEU A 401 -7.69 7.31 23.54
C LEU A 401 -7.51 6.86 22.08
N ASN A 402 -8.01 7.64 21.12
CA ASN A 402 -7.88 7.30 19.70
C ASN A 402 -6.43 7.39 19.22
N THR A 403 -5.66 8.38 19.69
CA THR A 403 -4.21 8.47 19.41
C THR A 403 -3.46 7.23 19.93
N PHE A 404 -3.78 6.78 21.14
CA PHE A 404 -3.18 5.56 21.70
C PHE A 404 -3.58 4.30 20.90
N LYS A 405 -4.89 4.15 20.62
CA LYS A 405 -5.45 3.06 19.81
C LYS A 405 -4.71 2.94 18.49
N ASP A 406 -4.64 4.03 17.73
CA ASP A 406 -4.06 4.03 16.40
C ASP A 406 -2.57 3.67 16.47
N ARG A 407 -1.83 4.25 17.43
CA ARG A 407 -0.41 3.98 17.60
C ARG A 407 -0.13 2.50 17.89
N GLU A 408 -0.91 1.89 18.78
CA GLU A 408 -0.74 0.46 19.09
C GLU A 408 -1.20 -0.44 17.94
N LEU A 409 -2.28 -0.06 17.23
CA LEU A 409 -2.75 -0.78 16.04
C LEU A 409 -1.64 -0.81 14.97
N PHE A 410 -1.08 0.35 14.65
CA PHE A 410 0.05 0.45 13.71
C PHE A 410 1.25 -0.37 14.15
N ARG A 411 1.61 -0.34 15.43
CA ARG A 411 2.73 -1.12 15.95
C ARG A 411 2.52 -2.62 15.75
N ILE A 412 1.32 -3.11 16.02
CA ILE A 412 0.96 -4.53 15.83
C ILE A 412 1.01 -4.90 14.35
N ASP A 413 0.38 -4.10 13.49
CA ASP A 413 0.32 -4.28 12.04
C ASP A 413 1.70 -4.28 11.40
N MET A 414 2.53 -3.29 11.75
CA MET A 414 3.90 -3.16 11.28
C MET A 414 4.73 -4.37 11.69
N LYS A 415 4.66 -4.79 12.97
CA LYS A 415 5.47 -5.91 13.46
C LYS A 415 5.14 -7.20 12.71
N HIS A 416 3.86 -7.47 12.46
CA HIS A 416 3.45 -8.64 11.66
C HIS A 416 3.92 -8.56 10.19
N ILE A 417 4.01 -7.37 9.58
CA ILE A 417 4.54 -7.20 8.21
C ILE A 417 6.05 -7.43 8.15
N VAL A 418 6.81 -6.88 9.10
CA VAL A 418 8.28 -6.94 9.04
C VAL A 418 8.86 -8.24 9.61
N GLU A 419 8.11 -8.95 10.48
CA GLU A 419 8.48 -10.25 11.07
C GLU A 419 7.56 -11.35 10.52
N PRO A 420 7.87 -11.94 9.35
CA PRO A 420 6.98 -12.89 8.67
C PRO A 420 6.86 -14.24 9.41
N GLY A 421 7.66 -14.47 10.45
CA GLY A 421 7.56 -15.65 11.31
C GLY A 421 6.45 -15.57 12.37
N ILE A 422 5.78 -14.42 12.49
CA ILE A 422 4.67 -14.26 13.43
C ILE A 422 3.47 -15.07 12.95
N ALA A 423 2.96 -15.96 13.81
CA ALA A 423 1.77 -16.72 13.49
C ALA A 423 0.52 -15.82 13.48
N LEU A 424 -0.39 -16.06 12.54
CA LEU A 424 -1.65 -15.31 12.44
C LEU A 424 -2.44 -15.31 13.75
N ALA A 425 -2.43 -16.42 14.49
CA ALA A 425 -3.13 -16.52 15.77
C ALA A 425 -2.61 -15.52 16.81
N ASP A 426 -1.29 -15.31 16.87
CA ASP A 426 -0.68 -14.34 17.78
C ASP A 426 -1.01 -12.91 17.38
N PHE A 427 -1.01 -12.62 16.08
CA PHE A 427 -1.44 -11.35 15.52
C PHE A 427 -2.92 -11.03 15.84
N SER A 428 -3.83 -11.98 15.56
CA SER A 428 -5.24 -11.88 15.93
C SER A 428 -5.44 -11.68 17.43
N GLY A 429 -4.64 -12.36 18.25
CA GLY A 429 -4.62 -12.22 19.70
C GLY A 429 -4.24 -10.81 20.15
N ALA A 430 -3.16 -10.25 19.58
CA ALA A 430 -2.70 -8.89 19.88
C ALA A 430 -3.75 -7.83 19.53
N LEU A 431 -4.35 -7.91 18.34
CA LEU A 431 -5.42 -7.01 17.90
C LEU A 431 -6.65 -7.11 18.81
N THR A 432 -7.05 -8.33 19.16
CA THR A 432 -8.21 -8.56 20.03
C THR A 432 -7.99 -8.01 21.43
N GLN A 433 -6.80 -8.20 22.00
CA GLN A 433 -6.44 -7.64 23.31
C GLN A 433 -6.46 -6.12 23.30
N LEU A 434 -5.95 -5.48 22.24
CA LEU A 434 -6.03 -4.03 22.07
C LEU A 434 -7.50 -3.58 22.02
N ALA A 435 -8.32 -4.19 21.17
CA ALA A 435 -9.75 -3.89 21.05
C ALA A 435 -10.49 -3.99 22.39
N GLU A 436 -10.27 -5.05 23.16
CA GLU A 436 -10.86 -5.22 24.48
C GLU A 436 -10.44 -4.13 25.48
N VAL A 437 -9.19 -3.67 25.44
CA VAL A 437 -8.70 -2.60 26.32
C VAL A 437 -9.29 -1.24 25.92
N ILE A 438 -9.37 -0.95 24.63
CA ILE A 438 -9.98 0.28 24.12
C ILE A 438 -11.46 0.32 24.51
N VAL A 439 -12.23 -0.73 24.22
CA VAL A 439 -13.66 -0.81 24.51
C VAL A 439 -13.94 -0.69 26.02
N ASP A 440 -13.17 -1.38 26.87
CA ASP A 440 -13.30 -1.27 28.33
C ASP A 440 -13.01 0.14 28.85
N ARG A 441 -11.98 0.80 28.30
CA ARG A 441 -11.65 2.18 28.69
C ARG A 441 -12.70 3.17 28.22
N SER A 442 -13.15 3.07 26.97
CA SER A 442 -14.19 3.92 26.40
C SER A 442 -15.48 3.82 27.20
N LEU A 443 -15.90 2.61 27.59
CA LEU A 443 -17.07 2.41 28.45
C LEU A 443 -17.00 3.23 29.74
N LYS A 444 -15.86 3.20 30.43
CA LYS A 444 -15.66 3.94 31.68
C LYS A 444 -15.72 5.46 31.48
N ASP A 445 -15.08 5.96 30.41
CA ASP A 445 -15.08 7.39 30.12
C ASP A 445 -16.48 7.89 29.70
N CYS A 446 -17.19 7.15 28.85
CA CYS A 446 -18.56 7.47 28.43
C CYS A 446 -19.54 7.42 29.60
N GLN A 447 -19.45 6.41 30.47
CA GLN A 447 -20.26 6.33 31.69
C GLN A 447 -19.96 7.50 32.64
N ALA A 448 -18.69 7.86 32.84
CA ALA A 448 -18.33 9.00 33.69
C ALA A 448 -18.91 10.32 33.14
N LYS A 449 -18.88 10.51 31.81
CA LYS A 449 -19.48 11.66 31.12
C LYS A 449 -20.99 11.73 31.37
N LEU A 450 -21.73 10.65 31.13
CA LEU A 450 -23.18 10.61 31.30
C LEU A 450 -23.62 10.66 32.77
N ASN A 451 -22.88 10.00 33.67
CA ASN A 451 -23.17 10.01 35.11
C ASN A 451 -23.09 11.41 35.72
N LYS A 452 -22.26 12.30 35.16
CA LYS A 452 -22.18 13.69 35.61
C LYS A 452 -23.49 14.45 35.35
N LEU A 453 -24.22 14.10 34.29
CA LEU A 453 -25.46 14.75 33.89
C LEU A 453 -26.68 14.08 34.54
N TYR A 454 -26.79 12.76 34.39
CA TYR A 454 -28.00 12.02 34.71
C TYR A 454 -27.90 11.22 36.01
N GLY A 455 -26.70 11.10 36.60
CA GLY A 455 -26.42 10.15 37.68
C GLY A 455 -26.32 8.71 37.17
N PRO A 456 -25.83 7.77 38.00
CA PRO A 456 -25.72 6.36 37.60
C PRO A 456 -27.09 5.69 37.49
N PRO A 457 -27.29 4.79 36.51
CA PRO A 457 -28.53 4.03 36.34
C PRO A 457 -28.74 3.03 37.48
N ARG A 458 -29.98 2.91 37.96
CA ARG A 458 -30.37 2.01 39.04
C ARG A 458 -31.56 1.16 38.64
N LEU A 459 -31.59 -0.06 39.17
CA LEU A 459 -32.75 -0.94 39.10
C LEU A 459 -33.85 -0.45 40.05
N ALA A 460 -35.06 -1.01 39.93
CA ALA A 460 -36.18 -0.71 40.84
C ALA A 460 -35.83 -0.91 42.33
N ASN A 461 -34.98 -1.91 42.64
CA ASN A 461 -34.47 -2.18 43.99
C ASN A 461 -33.31 -1.24 44.42
N LYS A 462 -33.07 -0.16 43.68
CA LYS A 462 -32.03 0.85 43.89
C LYS A 462 -30.58 0.37 43.74
N LYS A 463 -30.33 -0.91 43.43
CA LYS A 463 -28.98 -1.41 43.10
C LYS A 463 -28.52 -0.84 41.75
N PRO A 464 -27.21 -0.72 41.48
CA PRO A 464 -26.71 -0.32 40.16
C PRO A 464 -27.27 -1.22 39.06
N CYS A 465 -27.73 -0.63 37.96
CA CYS A 465 -28.12 -1.41 36.79
C CYS A 465 -26.85 -1.85 36.02
N PRO A 466 -26.59 -3.16 35.85
CA PRO A 466 -25.41 -3.63 35.14
C PRO A 466 -25.53 -3.35 33.63
N PHE A 467 -24.39 -3.14 32.99
CA PHE A 467 -24.24 -3.00 31.55
C PHE A 467 -23.04 -3.79 31.07
N THR A 468 -23.19 -4.52 29.97
CA THR A 468 -22.15 -5.36 29.39
C THR A 468 -22.07 -5.17 27.89
N ILE A 469 -20.87 -5.29 27.36
CA ILE A 469 -20.58 -5.33 25.93
C ILE A 469 -20.14 -6.74 25.59
N LEU A 470 -20.76 -7.32 24.57
CA LEU A 470 -20.44 -8.64 24.04
C LEU A 470 -19.80 -8.46 22.66
N GLY A 471 -18.72 -9.18 22.37
CA GLY A 471 -18.11 -9.24 21.05
C GLY A 471 -18.72 -10.35 20.21
N LEU A 472 -18.90 -10.10 18.92
CA LEU A 472 -19.42 -11.02 17.90
C LEU A 472 -18.43 -11.19 16.74
N GLY A 473 -18.76 -12.08 15.79
CA GLY A 473 -17.95 -12.43 14.63
C GLY A 473 -16.47 -12.63 14.94
N LYS A 474 -15.58 -11.95 14.21
CA LYS A 474 -14.13 -12.09 14.38
C LYS A 474 -13.64 -11.54 15.74
N PHE A 475 -14.27 -10.50 16.28
CA PHE A 475 -13.88 -9.95 17.58
C PHE A 475 -14.24 -10.92 18.73
N GLY A 476 -15.44 -11.48 18.65
CA GLY A 476 -15.92 -12.53 19.54
C GLY A 476 -15.09 -13.81 19.42
N GLY A 477 -14.75 -14.22 18.19
CA GLY A 477 -13.90 -15.39 17.93
C GLY A 477 -12.43 -15.24 18.29
N ARG A 478 -11.95 -14.02 18.60
CA ARG A 478 -10.52 -13.68 18.75
C ARG A 478 -9.71 -13.91 17.48
N GLU A 479 -10.30 -13.55 16.35
CA GLU A 479 -9.85 -13.84 14.99
C GLU A 479 -9.70 -12.53 14.17
N LEU A 480 -9.48 -11.39 14.83
CA LEU A 480 -9.26 -10.12 14.13
C LEU A 480 -8.05 -10.21 13.18
N GLY A 481 -8.13 -9.50 12.06
CA GLY A 481 -7.00 -9.32 11.13
C GLY A 481 -6.90 -7.85 10.73
N TYR A 482 -6.14 -7.55 9.68
CA TYR A 482 -6.06 -6.20 9.13
C TYR A 482 -7.45 -5.68 8.77
N ALA A 483 -7.68 -4.37 8.94
CA ALA A 483 -8.95 -3.73 8.58
C ALA A 483 -10.18 -4.56 9.01
N SER A 484 -10.26 -4.88 10.30
CA SER A 484 -11.40 -5.59 10.89
C SER A 484 -12.27 -4.63 11.69
N ASP A 485 -13.58 -4.76 11.50
CA ASP A 485 -14.59 -4.16 12.36
C ASP A 485 -14.62 -4.86 13.73
N ILE A 486 -15.12 -4.12 14.72
CA ILE A 486 -15.33 -4.58 16.09
C ILE A 486 -16.83 -4.77 16.28
N GLU A 487 -17.29 -5.98 15.93
CA GLU A 487 -18.70 -6.34 16.04
C GLU A 487 -19.10 -6.53 17.51
N VAL A 488 -20.11 -5.77 17.97
CA VAL A 488 -20.54 -5.75 19.38
C VAL A 488 -22.05 -5.75 19.56
N LEU A 489 -22.49 -6.28 20.70
CA LEU A 489 -23.85 -6.20 21.22
C LEU A 489 -23.83 -5.57 22.61
N PHE A 490 -24.74 -4.63 22.85
CA PHE A 490 -24.87 -3.94 24.13
C PHE A 490 -26.09 -4.47 24.90
N VAL A 491 -25.86 -4.93 26.12
CA VAL A 491 -26.92 -5.49 26.98
C VAL A 491 -26.87 -4.82 28.35
N TYR A 492 -28.03 -4.42 28.85
CA TYR A 492 -28.18 -3.93 30.23
C TYR A 492 -29.12 -4.82 31.04
N GLY A 493 -29.09 -4.65 32.36
CA GLY A 493 -29.83 -5.50 33.29
C GLY A 493 -31.35 -5.47 33.07
N ASP A 494 -31.98 -4.37 33.49
CA ASP A 494 -33.44 -4.25 33.52
C ASP A 494 -33.87 -2.76 33.55
N ALA A 495 -35.19 -2.53 33.46
CA ALA A 495 -35.83 -1.25 33.64
C ALA A 495 -35.51 -0.60 35.00
N GLY A 496 -35.63 0.72 35.03
CA GLY A 496 -35.28 1.54 36.17
C GLY A 496 -34.93 2.95 35.73
N ARG A 497 -34.35 3.74 36.63
CA ARG A 497 -34.07 5.16 36.40
C ARG A 497 -32.71 5.57 36.95
N THR A 498 -32.15 6.63 36.39
CA THR A 498 -30.92 7.24 36.89
C THR A 498 -31.17 8.06 38.15
N GLY A 499 -30.14 8.17 39.00
CA GLY A 499 -30.24 8.83 40.31
C GLY A 499 -29.83 10.32 40.36
N GLY A 500 -29.66 10.99 39.23
CA GLY A 500 -29.17 12.37 39.15
C GLY A 500 -30.27 13.43 39.09
N LYS A 501 -29.86 14.69 38.90
CA LYS A 501 -30.78 15.85 38.88
C LYS A 501 -31.78 15.80 37.71
N GLN A 502 -31.37 15.22 36.59
CA GLN A 502 -32.20 14.95 35.42
C GLN A 502 -32.39 13.43 35.32
N ALA A 503 -33.25 12.86 36.16
CA ALA A 503 -33.47 11.41 36.17
C ALA A 503 -34.16 10.96 34.88
N ILE A 504 -33.48 10.09 34.11
CA ILE A 504 -34.01 9.50 32.88
C ILE A 504 -34.18 7.99 33.06
N ASP A 505 -34.93 7.36 32.17
CA ASP A 505 -35.10 5.90 32.18
C ASP A 505 -33.82 5.19 31.77
N ASN A 506 -33.61 3.97 32.28
CA ASN A 506 -32.42 3.17 31.97
C ASN A 506 -32.30 2.92 30.47
N SER A 507 -33.41 2.65 29.77
CA SER A 507 -33.43 2.47 28.31
C SER A 507 -32.86 3.70 27.59
N GLU A 508 -33.29 4.90 27.98
CA GLU A 508 -32.79 6.15 27.42
C GLU A 508 -31.31 6.38 27.77
N TYR A 509 -30.91 6.15 29.02
CA TYR A 509 -29.52 6.30 29.44
C TYR A 509 -28.59 5.38 28.66
N PHE A 510 -28.95 4.10 28.51
CA PHE A 510 -28.12 3.13 27.82
C PHE A 510 -28.12 3.35 26.30
N GLU A 511 -29.22 3.82 25.72
CA GLU A 511 -29.23 4.23 24.31
C GLU A 511 -28.25 5.39 24.06
N ARG A 512 -28.25 6.40 24.93
CA ARG A 512 -27.26 7.50 24.91
C ARG A 512 -25.83 6.98 25.13
N LEU A 513 -25.64 6.00 26.02
CA LEU A 513 -24.33 5.37 26.26
C LEU A 513 -23.83 4.63 25.02
N GLY A 514 -24.69 3.88 24.34
CA GLY A 514 -24.36 3.21 23.09
C GLY A 514 -23.95 4.21 22.02
N GLN A 515 -24.72 5.29 21.85
CA GLN A 515 -24.41 6.35 20.88
C GLN A 515 -23.09 7.04 21.20
N GLU A 516 -22.85 7.34 22.48
CA GLU A 516 -21.60 7.93 22.94
C GLU A 516 -20.41 6.99 22.66
N LEU A 517 -20.54 5.68 22.91
CA LEU A 517 -19.51 4.69 22.59
C LEU A 517 -19.15 4.66 21.10
N LEU A 518 -20.17 4.65 20.22
CA LEU A 518 -19.97 4.69 18.76
C LEU A 518 -19.23 5.96 18.32
N GLN A 519 -19.48 7.09 19.00
CA GLN A 519 -18.80 8.35 18.70
C GLN A 519 -17.42 8.46 19.37
N TRP A 520 -17.19 7.78 20.49
CA TRP A 520 -15.96 7.88 21.28
C TRP A 520 -14.80 7.14 20.65
N ILE A 521 -15.08 5.96 20.07
CA ILE A 521 -14.09 5.18 19.32
C ILE A 521 -14.18 5.59 17.86
N GLU A 522 -13.19 6.36 17.40
CA GLU A 522 -13.15 6.89 16.05
C GLU A 522 -12.46 5.90 15.11
N SER A 523 -13.11 5.66 13.98
CA SER A 523 -12.55 4.91 12.86
C SER A 523 -11.99 5.91 11.85
N ARG A 524 -10.72 5.74 11.45
CA ARG A 524 -10.10 6.64 10.46
C ARG A 524 -10.63 6.38 9.04
N GLN A 525 -10.97 5.14 8.76
CA GLN A 525 -11.57 4.69 7.51
C GLN A 525 -12.69 3.69 7.82
N GLU A 526 -13.65 3.56 6.92
CA GLU A 526 -14.69 2.54 7.05
C GLU A 526 -14.05 1.13 7.07
N GLY A 527 -14.42 0.28 8.02
CA GLY A 527 -13.89 -1.08 8.08
C GLY A 527 -12.68 -1.30 9.01
N ILE A 528 -12.15 -0.27 9.67
CA ILE A 528 -10.92 -0.38 10.48
C ILE A 528 -11.16 0.02 11.93
N PHE A 529 -11.33 -0.97 12.81
CA PHE A 529 -11.63 -0.72 14.22
C PHE A 529 -12.95 0.06 14.42
N HIS A 530 -13.86 -0.01 13.44
CA HIS A 530 -15.19 0.58 13.56
C HIS A 530 -16.08 -0.31 14.42
N LEU A 531 -16.86 0.27 15.33
CA LEU A 531 -17.84 -0.49 16.11
C LEU A 531 -19.05 -0.85 15.22
N ASP A 532 -19.22 -2.13 14.93
CA ASP A 532 -20.37 -2.64 14.17
C ASP A 532 -21.41 -3.24 15.11
N VAL A 533 -22.63 -2.71 15.06
CA VAL A 533 -23.76 -3.06 15.93
C VAL A 533 -24.91 -3.69 15.14
N ARG A 534 -24.71 -4.08 13.89
CA ARG A 534 -25.78 -4.57 12.99
C ARG A 534 -26.32 -5.94 13.37
N LEU A 535 -25.59 -6.71 14.17
CA LEU A 535 -25.98 -8.04 14.64
C LEU A 535 -26.89 -8.04 15.88
N ARG A 536 -27.37 -6.87 16.31
CA ARG A 536 -28.32 -6.74 17.42
C ARG A 536 -29.75 -7.18 17.02
N PRO A 537 -30.62 -7.50 17.99
CA PRO A 537 -32.04 -7.79 17.72
C PRO A 537 -32.68 -6.74 16.81
N HIS A 538 -33.45 -7.19 15.82
CA HIS A 538 -34.08 -6.35 14.78
C HIS A 538 -33.10 -5.56 13.89
N GLY A 539 -31.80 -5.86 13.96
CA GLY A 539 -30.74 -5.27 13.14
C GLY A 539 -30.71 -3.75 13.21
N GLY A 540 -30.53 -3.10 12.04
CA GLY A 540 -30.44 -1.63 11.94
C GLY A 540 -31.68 -0.86 12.43
N LYS A 541 -32.83 -1.52 12.55
CA LYS A 541 -34.10 -0.93 13.01
C LYS A 541 -34.34 -1.10 14.52
N GLY A 542 -33.57 -1.95 15.19
CA GLY A 542 -33.67 -2.17 16.63
C GLY A 542 -32.90 -1.15 17.46
N SER A 543 -33.26 -1.06 18.74
CA SER A 543 -32.56 -0.27 19.76
C SER A 543 -31.07 -0.61 19.77
N LEU A 544 -30.21 0.38 19.96
CA LEU A 544 -28.76 0.16 20.03
C LEU A 544 -28.38 -0.67 21.26
N THR A 545 -29.13 -0.50 22.34
CA THR A 545 -28.97 -1.25 23.59
C THR A 545 -30.23 -2.03 23.95
N ASN A 546 -30.05 -3.23 24.49
CA ASN A 546 -31.16 -4.15 24.76
C ASN A 546 -31.17 -4.55 26.25
N PRO A 547 -32.34 -4.56 26.92
CA PRO A 547 -32.44 -5.18 28.24
C PRO A 547 -32.21 -6.69 28.12
N PHE A 548 -31.73 -7.32 29.18
CA PHE A 548 -31.45 -8.75 29.16
C PHE A 548 -32.69 -9.60 28.87
N ASP A 549 -33.86 -9.18 29.34
CA ASP A 549 -35.13 -9.88 29.08
C ASP A 549 -35.52 -9.85 27.59
N GLU A 550 -35.19 -8.77 26.86
CA GLU A 550 -35.39 -8.71 25.40
C GLU A 550 -34.48 -9.71 24.68
N ILE A 551 -33.24 -9.84 25.12
CA ILE A 551 -32.31 -10.86 24.58
C ILE A 551 -32.91 -12.26 24.78
N ILE A 552 -33.47 -12.55 25.96
CA ILE A 552 -34.09 -13.84 26.27
C ILE A 552 -35.30 -14.10 25.38
N GLY A 553 -36.18 -13.11 25.22
CA GLY A 553 -37.39 -13.24 24.41
C GLY A 553 -37.07 -13.43 22.93
N TYR A 554 -36.20 -12.57 22.39
CA TYR A 554 -35.84 -12.56 20.97
C TYR A 554 -35.09 -13.83 20.55
N TYR A 555 -34.12 -14.27 21.34
CA TYR A 555 -33.33 -15.48 21.08
C TYR A 555 -33.88 -16.69 21.84
N SER A 556 -35.08 -17.09 21.48
CA SER A 556 -35.74 -18.29 21.98
C SER A 556 -36.36 -19.09 20.84
N ASP A 557 -36.75 -20.34 21.09
CA ASP A 557 -37.41 -21.17 20.08
C ASP A 557 -38.73 -20.55 19.56
N ALA A 558 -39.40 -19.73 20.37
CA ALA A 558 -40.61 -18.98 20.01
C ALA A 558 -40.34 -17.52 19.61
N GLY A 559 -39.06 -17.12 19.59
CA GLY A 559 -38.63 -15.76 19.31
C GLY A 559 -38.63 -15.44 17.81
N LEU A 560 -38.13 -14.24 17.47
CA LEU A 560 -38.12 -13.72 16.10
C LEU A 560 -36.77 -13.91 15.39
N ALA A 561 -35.78 -14.49 16.06
CA ALA A 561 -34.44 -14.67 15.52
C ALA A 561 -34.42 -15.64 14.33
N ALA A 562 -33.84 -15.21 13.22
CA ALA A 562 -33.64 -16.07 12.05
C ALA A 562 -32.53 -17.12 12.30
N PRO A 563 -32.51 -18.24 11.53
CA PRO A 563 -31.48 -19.27 11.69
C PRO A 563 -30.03 -18.75 11.62
N PHE A 564 -29.75 -17.79 10.73
CA PHE A 564 -28.41 -17.19 10.63
C PHE A 564 -28.04 -16.34 11.85
N GLU A 565 -29.01 -15.80 12.59
CA GLU A 565 -28.76 -15.10 13.86
C GLU A 565 -28.40 -16.10 14.97
N ARG A 566 -29.07 -17.26 15.01
CA ARG A 566 -28.65 -18.38 15.89
C ARG A 566 -27.21 -18.79 15.60
N GLN A 567 -26.81 -18.84 14.33
CA GLN A 567 -25.44 -19.13 13.94
C GLN A 567 -24.45 -18.02 14.36
N SER A 568 -24.79 -16.75 14.16
CA SER A 568 -23.90 -15.63 14.51
C SER A 568 -23.62 -15.57 16.02
N LEU A 569 -24.58 -15.98 16.84
CA LEU A 569 -24.46 -16.05 18.30
C LEU A 569 -23.37 -17.03 18.78
N ILE A 570 -22.90 -17.98 17.97
CA ILE A 570 -21.75 -18.85 18.34
C ILE A 570 -20.54 -18.01 18.75
N LYS A 571 -20.34 -16.86 18.10
CA LYS A 571 -19.21 -15.98 18.34
C LYS A 571 -19.40 -15.05 19.53
N LEU A 572 -20.62 -14.94 20.07
CA LEU A 572 -20.95 -14.00 21.13
C LEU A 572 -20.17 -14.33 22.41
N ARG A 573 -19.40 -13.38 22.96
CA ARG A 573 -18.76 -13.50 24.28
C ARG A 573 -18.62 -12.17 25.00
N HIS A 574 -18.45 -12.20 26.31
CA HIS A 574 -18.13 -11.03 27.12
C HIS A 574 -16.78 -10.41 26.70
N VAL A 575 -16.75 -9.08 26.56
CA VAL A 575 -15.53 -8.32 26.25
C VAL A 575 -15.26 -7.17 27.22
N ALA A 576 -16.31 -6.48 27.70
CA ALA A 576 -16.21 -5.33 28.60
C ALA A 576 -17.50 -5.12 29.42
N GLY A 577 -17.39 -4.34 30.49
CA GLY A 577 -18.51 -4.06 31.41
C GLY A 577 -18.73 -5.16 32.45
N ASP A 578 -19.96 -5.27 32.96
CA ASP A 578 -20.31 -6.18 34.04
C ASP A 578 -20.18 -7.66 33.63
N ALA A 579 -19.21 -8.35 34.21
CA ALA A 579 -18.90 -9.73 33.88
C ALA A 579 -19.98 -10.73 34.33
N ALA A 580 -20.75 -10.41 35.37
CA ALA A 580 -21.82 -11.30 35.85
C ALA A 580 -23.00 -11.30 34.88
N LEU A 581 -23.41 -10.13 34.40
CA LEU A 581 -24.39 -10.00 33.33
C LEU A 581 -23.88 -10.63 32.04
N GLY A 582 -22.61 -10.37 31.66
CA GLY A 582 -21.98 -11.01 30.50
C GLY A 582 -22.11 -12.53 30.52
N LYS A 583 -21.74 -13.18 31.63
CA LYS A 583 -21.88 -14.64 31.80
C LYS A 583 -23.33 -15.14 31.72
N ARG A 584 -24.31 -14.34 32.18
CA ARG A 584 -25.73 -14.69 32.04
C ARG A 584 -26.17 -14.68 30.58
N VAL A 585 -25.72 -13.69 29.80
CA VAL A 585 -25.97 -13.62 28.35
C VAL A 585 -25.31 -14.81 27.64
N GLU A 586 -24.06 -15.13 27.98
CA GLU A 586 -23.35 -16.29 27.44
C GLU A 586 -24.05 -17.61 27.76
N ALA A 587 -24.53 -17.80 28.99
CA ALA A 587 -25.29 -18.98 29.38
C ALA A 587 -26.60 -19.11 28.61
N HIS A 588 -27.32 -18.00 28.41
CA HIS A 588 -28.53 -17.98 27.60
C HIS A 588 -28.23 -18.30 26.12
N ARG A 589 -27.19 -17.68 25.54
CA ARG A 589 -26.67 -18.03 24.21
C ARG A 589 -26.43 -19.53 24.11
N ASP A 590 -25.73 -20.15 25.07
CA ASP A 590 -25.45 -21.59 25.00
C ASP A 590 -26.72 -22.44 25.03
N ALA A 591 -27.70 -22.06 25.87
CA ALA A 591 -28.97 -22.75 25.96
C ALA A 591 -29.76 -22.68 24.65
N TYR A 592 -29.75 -21.54 23.96
CA TYR A 592 -30.46 -21.34 22.69
C TYR A 592 -29.70 -21.94 21.49
N VAL A 593 -28.42 -21.59 21.30
CA VAL A 593 -27.63 -22.03 20.15
C VAL A 593 -27.46 -23.55 20.17
N TYR A 594 -27.19 -24.13 21.34
CA TYR A 594 -26.92 -25.56 21.52
C TYR A 594 -28.08 -26.29 22.22
N SER A 595 -29.33 -25.88 21.95
CA SER A 595 -30.54 -26.48 22.53
C SER A 595 -30.78 -27.94 22.11
N GLY A 596 -30.20 -28.36 20.97
CA GLY A 596 -30.52 -29.64 20.32
C GLY A 596 -31.65 -29.54 19.29
N THR A 597 -32.31 -28.38 19.17
CA THR A 597 -33.24 -28.10 18.07
C THR A 597 -32.53 -28.30 16.73
N PRO A 598 -33.07 -29.14 15.81
CA PRO A 598 -32.43 -29.46 14.54
C PRO A 598 -31.98 -28.21 13.77
N TRP A 599 -30.81 -28.32 13.12
CA TRP A 599 -30.33 -27.27 12.22
C TRP A 599 -30.98 -27.45 10.84
N ASP A 600 -31.67 -26.42 10.36
CA ASP A 600 -32.26 -26.44 9.02
C ASP A 600 -31.18 -26.18 7.97
N ILE A 601 -30.54 -27.28 7.53
CA ILE A 601 -29.48 -27.25 6.52
C ILE A 601 -30.01 -26.70 5.19
N ALA A 602 -31.28 -26.96 4.83
CA ALA A 602 -31.84 -26.51 3.57
C ALA A 602 -31.91 -24.98 3.50
N VAL A 603 -32.43 -24.35 4.57
CA VAL A 603 -32.46 -22.88 4.71
C VAL A 603 -31.05 -22.30 4.77
N ALA A 604 -30.13 -22.95 5.49
CA ALA A 604 -28.74 -22.51 5.59
C ALA A 604 -28.01 -22.54 4.24
N LEU A 605 -28.24 -23.58 3.43
CA LEU A 605 -27.69 -23.69 2.07
C LEU A 605 -28.31 -22.68 1.12
N ASP A 606 -29.62 -22.44 1.20
CA ASP A 606 -30.28 -21.41 0.37
C ASP A 606 -29.68 -20.03 0.62
N LEU A 607 -29.51 -19.66 1.90
CA LEU A 607 -28.81 -18.42 2.26
C LEU A 607 -27.39 -18.37 1.69
N ARG A 608 -26.64 -19.47 1.77
CA ARG A 608 -25.27 -19.54 1.25
C ARG A 608 -25.22 -19.37 -0.27
N ARG A 609 -26.18 -19.95 -1.00
CA ARG A 609 -26.36 -19.76 -2.46
C ARG A 609 -26.69 -18.32 -2.81
N GLN A 610 -27.57 -17.68 -2.04
CA GLN A 610 -27.90 -16.27 -2.22
C GLN A 610 -26.68 -15.38 -2.00
N GLN A 611 -25.88 -15.63 -0.95
CA GLN A 611 -24.62 -14.91 -0.70
C GLN A 611 -23.63 -15.09 -1.86
N LEU A 612 -23.49 -16.32 -2.38
CA LEU A 612 -22.64 -16.59 -3.54
C LEU A 612 -23.10 -15.76 -4.76
N LYS A 613 -24.40 -15.77 -5.05
CA LYS A 613 -24.99 -15.04 -6.19
C LYS A 613 -24.88 -13.52 -6.07
N GLN A 614 -24.99 -12.98 -4.86
CA GLN A 614 -25.06 -11.53 -4.63
C GLN A 614 -23.71 -10.89 -4.33
N LEU A 615 -22.76 -11.62 -3.75
CA LEU A 615 -21.50 -11.08 -3.22
C LEU A 615 -20.25 -11.54 -4.00
N VAL A 616 -20.43 -12.37 -5.02
CA VAL A 616 -19.36 -12.80 -5.91
C VAL A 616 -19.66 -12.33 -7.32
N GLU A 617 -18.77 -11.50 -7.86
CA GLU A 617 -18.85 -11.01 -9.23
C GLU A 617 -18.51 -12.14 -10.22
N HIS A 618 -19.22 -12.18 -11.34
CA HIS A 618 -19.05 -13.22 -12.35
C HIS A 618 -17.62 -13.23 -12.92
N GLY A 619 -17.01 -14.41 -13.03
CA GLY A 619 -15.65 -14.57 -13.57
C GLY A 619 -14.53 -14.20 -12.58
N THR A 620 -14.88 -13.83 -11.34
CA THR A 620 -13.91 -13.49 -10.30
C THR A 620 -13.87 -14.54 -9.18
N VAL A 621 -12.78 -14.56 -8.41
CA VAL A 621 -12.66 -15.39 -7.21
C VAL A 621 -12.63 -14.51 -5.98
N ASN A 622 -13.67 -14.57 -5.16
CA ASN A 622 -13.75 -13.92 -3.87
C ASN A 622 -13.31 -14.89 -2.77
N LEU A 623 -12.19 -14.60 -2.12
CA LEU A 623 -11.61 -15.47 -1.08
C LEU A 623 -12.55 -15.71 0.12
N LYS A 624 -13.56 -14.85 0.31
CA LYS A 624 -14.56 -15.04 1.35
C LYS A 624 -15.74 -15.89 0.89
N TYR A 625 -16.38 -15.51 -0.22
CA TYR A 625 -17.71 -15.99 -0.59
C TYR A 625 -17.74 -16.95 -1.79
N SER A 626 -16.66 -17.09 -2.56
CA SER A 626 -16.61 -18.12 -3.61
C SER A 626 -16.61 -19.53 -2.99
N PRO A 627 -17.02 -20.57 -3.75
CA PRO A 627 -16.98 -21.95 -3.26
C PRO A 627 -15.57 -22.35 -2.85
N GLY A 628 -15.42 -22.95 -1.68
CA GLY A 628 -14.12 -23.26 -1.07
C GLY A 628 -13.45 -22.08 -0.38
N GLY A 629 -14.09 -20.91 -0.35
CA GLY A 629 -13.62 -19.72 0.37
C GLY A 629 -13.75 -19.87 1.89
N ILE A 630 -13.30 -18.84 2.63
CA ILE A 630 -13.23 -18.91 4.09
C ILE A 630 -14.59 -19.10 4.77
N VAL A 631 -15.68 -18.58 4.19
CA VAL A 631 -17.04 -18.74 4.77
C VAL A 631 -17.46 -20.19 4.76
N ASP A 632 -17.06 -20.98 3.77
CA ASP A 632 -17.41 -22.40 3.73
C ASP A 632 -16.73 -23.15 4.90
N ILE A 633 -15.49 -22.79 5.26
CA ILE A 633 -14.81 -23.32 6.45
C ILE A 633 -15.53 -22.87 7.73
N GLU A 634 -15.78 -21.57 7.86
CA GLU A 634 -16.41 -20.99 9.05
C GLU A 634 -17.82 -21.57 9.27
N TYR A 635 -18.62 -21.68 8.20
CA TYR A 635 -19.98 -22.21 8.25
C TYR A 635 -19.97 -23.71 8.49
N ALA A 636 -19.08 -24.48 7.86
CA ALA A 636 -18.96 -25.91 8.14
C ALA A 636 -18.71 -26.18 9.62
N VAL A 637 -17.75 -25.46 10.22
CA VAL A 637 -17.45 -25.58 11.65
C VAL A 637 -18.67 -25.16 12.49
N GLN A 638 -19.28 -24.02 12.18
CA GLN A 638 -20.43 -23.50 12.94
C GLN A 638 -21.66 -24.40 12.84
N TYR A 639 -21.97 -24.97 11.67
CA TYR A 639 -23.08 -25.90 11.50
C TYR A 639 -22.87 -27.14 12.38
N LEU A 640 -21.66 -27.69 12.37
CA LEU A 640 -21.32 -28.83 13.24
C LEU A 640 -21.35 -28.46 14.73
N GLN A 641 -20.97 -27.23 15.09
CA GLN A 641 -21.14 -26.73 16.47
C GLN A 641 -22.61 -26.70 16.87
N ILE A 642 -23.52 -26.18 16.03
CA ILE A 642 -24.97 -26.17 16.32
C ILE A 642 -25.51 -27.59 16.44
N MET A 643 -25.17 -28.46 15.48
CA MET A 643 -25.68 -29.84 15.41
C MET A 643 -25.20 -30.71 16.58
N HIS A 644 -23.96 -30.52 17.07
CA HIS A 644 -23.36 -31.42 18.06
C HIS A 644 -23.07 -30.77 19.42
N GLY A 645 -23.08 -29.44 19.52
CA GLY A 645 -22.73 -28.71 20.75
C GLY A 645 -23.70 -28.96 21.91
N HIS A 646 -24.92 -29.44 21.63
CA HIS A 646 -25.89 -29.79 22.66
C HIS A 646 -25.40 -30.95 23.54
N THR A 647 -24.70 -31.94 22.96
CA THR A 647 -24.10 -33.09 23.69
C THR A 647 -22.60 -32.94 23.95
N ARG A 648 -21.91 -32.05 23.22
CA ARG A 648 -20.44 -31.89 23.29
C ARG A 648 -20.07 -30.46 23.69
N SER A 649 -19.87 -30.22 24.99
CA SER A 649 -19.56 -28.88 25.52
C SER A 649 -18.23 -28.30 25.01
N VAL A 650 -17.26 -29.14 24.63
CA VAL A 650 -15.99 -28.71 24.02
C VAL A 650 -16.19 -27.91 22.72
N LEU A 651 -17.32 -28.13 22.03
CA LEU A 651 -17.67 -27.41 20.80
C LEU A 651 -18.24 -26.01 21.07
N ARG A 652 -18.57 -25.67 22.31
CA ARG A 652 -19.19 -24.37 22.68
C ARG A 652 -18.15 -23.27 22.84
N THR A 653 -17.20 -23.19 21.91
CA THR A 653 -16.17 -22.15 21.85
C THR A 653 -16.46 -21.17 20.72
N PRO A 654 -16.27 -19.85 20.92
CA PRO A 654 -16.42 -18.88 19.84
C PRO A 654 -15.25 -18.93 18.84
N ASN A 655 -14.11 -19.55 19.16
CA ASN A 655 -12.96 -19.59 18.24
C ASN A 655 -13.08 -20.76 17.25
N THR A 656 -12.99 -20.48 15.94
CA THR A 656 -13.20 -21.46 14.86
C THR A 656 -12.18 -22.59 14.91
N MET A 657 -10.90 -22.28 15.16
CA MET A 657 -9.84 -23.29 15.16
C MET A 657 -9.89 -24.16 16.42
N GLN A 658 -10.31 -23.60 17.56
CA GLN A 658 -10.60 -24.40 18.76
C GLN A 658 -11.81 -25.31 18.54
N ALA A 659 -12.87 -24.81 17.89
CA ALA A 659 -14.03 -25.63 17.55
C ALA A 659 -13.67 -26.76 16.58
N LEU A 660 -12.86 -26.48 15.54
CA LEU A 660 -12.36 -27.48 14.61
C LEU A 660 -11.53 -28.55 15.32
N ALA A 661 -10.66 -28.17 16.26
CA ALA A 661 -9.91 -29.12 17.07
C ALA A 661 -10.85 -30.01 17.89
N GLY A 662 -11.85 -29.41 18.56
CA GLY A 662 -12.87 -30.16 19.32
C GLY A 662 -13.70 -31.11 18.44
N LEU A 663 -14.01 -30.73 17.19
CA LEU A 663 -14.71 -31.58 16.24
C LEU A 663 -13.89 -32.82 15.85
N VAL A 664 -12.57 -32.66 15.70
CA VAL A 664 -11.64 -33.77 15.45
C VAL A 664 -11.50 -34.67 16.68
N GLU A 665 -11.36 -34.08 17.86
CA GLU A 665 -11.28 -34.83 19.13
C GLU A 665 -12.55 -35.65 19.40
N CYS A 666 -13.71 -35.13 19.02
CA CYS A 666 -14.99 -35.84 19.14
C CYS A 666 -15.22 -36.89 18.04
N GLY A 667 -14.33 -37.00 17.03
CA GLY A 667 -14.49 -37.90 15.88
C GLY A 667 -15.60 -37.50 14.90
N ILE A 668 -16.12 -36.27 14.99
CA ILE A 668 -17.14 -35.73 14.08
C ILE A 668 -16.51 -35.35 12.73
N VAL A 669 -15.30 -34.81 12.77
CA VAL A 669 -14.46 -34.53 11.59
C VAL A 669 -13.26 -35.45 11.64
N THR A 670 -12.92 -36.06 10.51
CA THR A 670 -11.73 -36.93 10.44
C THR A 670 -10.45 -36.10 10.64
N ARG A 671 -9.40 -36.70 11.20
CA ARG A 671 -8.11 -36.00 11.38
C ARG A 671 -7.57 -35.41 10.05
N PRO A 672 -7.57 -36.14 8.91
CA PRO A 672 -7.14 -35.57 7.63
C PRO A 672 -7.98 -34.37 7.18
N ASP A 673 -9.30 -34.43 7.30
CA ASP A 673 -10.19 -33.31 6.96
C ASP A 673 -9.92 -32.10 7.85
N GLY A 674 -9.77 -32.32 9.17
CA GLY A 674 -9.47 -31.27 10.13
C GLY A 674 -8.13 -30.59 9.85
N GLU A 675 -7.10 -31.35 9.50
CA GLU A 675 -5.79 -30.80 9.11
C GLU A 675 -5.87 -30.00 7.80
N ASN A 676 -6.62 -30.48 6.80
CA ASN A 676 -6.81 -29.79 5.53
C ASN A 676 -7.58 -28.48 5.71
N LEU A 677 -8.69 -28.49 6.47
CA LEU A 677 -9.45 -27.28 6.79
C LEU A 677 -8.63 -26.28 7.59
N ARG A 678 -7.82 -26.74 8.55
CA ARG A 678 -6.91 -25.87 9.31
C ARG A 678 -5.90 -25.19 8.39
N LYS A 679 -5.24 -25.95 7.50
CA LYS A 679 -4.28 -25.39 6.53
C LYS A 679 -4.97 -24.39 5.59
N ALA A 680 -6.12 -24.75 5.03
CA ALA A 680 -6.89 -23.88 4.15
C ALA A 680 -7.35 -22.60 4.86
N TYR A 681 -7.80 -22.68 6.12
CA TYR A 681 -8.20 -21.52 6.90
C TYR A 681 -7.05 -20.50 7.05
N PHE A 682 -5.89 -20.96 7.53
CA PHE A 682 -4.73 -20.08 7.70
C PHE A 682 -4.22 -19.53 6.36
N PHE A 683 -4.23 -20.35 5.32
CA PHE A 683 -3.81 -19.95 3.98
C PHE A 683 -4.74 -18.87 3.38
N ILE A 684 -6.05 -19.09 3.40
CA ILE A 684 -7.01 -18.11 2.87
C ILE A 684 -7.00 -16.82 3.72
N ARG A 685 -6.83 -16.93 5.05
CA ARG A 685 -6.66 -15.77 5.92
C ARG A 685 -5.42 -14.95 5.55
N MET A 686 -4.29 -15.60 5.34
CA MET A 686 -3.04 -14.96 4.91
C MET A 686 -3.24 -14.20 3.59
N LEU A 687 -3.97 -14.76 2.63
CA LEU A 687 -4.30 -14.08 1.37
C LEU A 687 -5.22 -12.88 1.56
N ILE A 688 -6.29 -13.04 2.35
CA ILE A 688 -7.21 -11.93 2.67
C ILE A 688 -6.44 -10.80 3.37
N ASP A 689 -5.58 -11.13 4.33
CA ASP A 689 -4.76 -10.15 5.01
C ASP A 689 -3.76 -9.49 4.04
N GLY A 690 -3.14 -10.25 3.13
CA GLY A 690 -2.26 -9.72 2.08
C GLY A 690 -2.96 -8.76 1.10
N LEU A 691 -4.25 -8.98 0.78
CA LEU A 691 -5.05 -8.04 -0.01
C LEU A 691 -5.41 -6.79 0.81
N ARG A 692 -5.87 -6.98 2.06
CA ARG A 692 -6.27 -5.88 2.95
C ARG A 692 -5.13 -4.94 3.30
N MET A 693 -3.91 -5.47 3.48
CA MET A 693 -2.71 -4.67 3.72
C MET A 693 -2.52 -3.62 2.62
N VAL A 694 -2.72 -3.98 1.36
CA VAL A 694 -2.60 -3.05 0.23
C VAL A 694 -3.81 -2.14 0.14
N ARG A 695 -5.00 -2.73 -0.01
CA ARG A 695 -6.20 -1.99 -0.42
C ARG A 695 -6.76 -1.10 0.68
N GLY A 696 -6.31 -1.26 1.92
CA GLY A 696 -6.71 -0.44 3.07
C GLY A 696 -8.19 -0.52 3.42
N ASN A 697 -8.93 -1.48 2.89
CA ASN A 697 -10.35 -1.62 3.16
C ASN A 697 -10.74 -3.07 3.41
N ALA A 698 -11.82 -3.24 4.18
CA ALA A 698 -12.31 -4.56 4.54
C ALA A 698 -13.12 -5.24 3.42
N LYS A 699 -13.57 -4.49 2.41
CA LYS A 699 -14.64 -4.89 1.48
C LYS A 699 -14.12 -5.69 0.30
N ASP A 700 -12.98 -5.31 -0.25
CA ASP A 700 -12.44 -5.98 -1.43
C ASP A 700 -11.54 -7.16 -1.07
N ARG A 701 -11.99 -8.37 -1.44
CA ARG A 701 -11.33 -9.66 -1.20
C ARG A 701 -11.31 -10.50 -2.47
N VAL A 702 -11.46 -9.83 -3.61
CA VAL A 702 -11.41 -10.43 -4.94
C VAL A 702 -9.95 -10.61 -5.32
N LEU A 703 -9.59 -11.83 -5.73
CA LEU A 703 -8.26 -12.10 -6.25
C LEU A 703 -8.02 -11.31 -7.54
N PRO A 704 -6.85 -10.68 -7.69
CA PRO A 704 -6.47 -10.09 -8.96
C PRO A 704 -6.39 -11.16 -10.07
N PRO A 705 -6.52 -10.77 -11.35
CA PRO A 705 -6.27 -11.67 -12.47
C PRO A 705 -4.89 -12.33 -12.36
N THR A 706 -4.80 -13.63 -12.65
CA THR A 706 -3.59 -14.43 -12.39
C THR A 706 -2.39 -14.06 -13.26
N ASP A 707 -2.64 -13.37 -14.37
CA ASP A 707 -1.67 -12.81 -15.31
C ASP A 707 -1.31 -11.34 -15.01
N SER A 708 -1.90 -10.74 -13.97
CA SER A 708 -1.61 -9.37 -13.55
C SER A 708 -0.41 -9.29 -12.61
N ASP A 709 0.28 -8.14 -12.59
CA ASP A 709 1.37 -7.92 -11.64
C ASP A 709 0.86 -7.83 -10.20
N GLU A 710 -0.39 -7.36 -10.00
CA GLU A 710 -1.00 -7.33 -8.67
C GLU A 710 -1.03 -8.73 -8.04
N PHE A 711 -1.27 -9.77 -8.85
CA PHE A 711 -1.21 -11.16 -8.41
C PHE A 711 0.23 -11.60 -8.10
N ILE A 712 1.22 -11.18 -8.89
CA ILE A 712 2.65 -11.43 -8.62
C ILE A 712 3.06 -10.78 -7.29
N PHE A 713 2.67 -9.53 -7.04
CA PHE A 713 2.97 -8.82 -5.81
C PHE A 713 2.23 -9.42 -4.61
N LEU A 714 1.01 -9.91 -4.80
CA LEU A 714 0.31 -10.70 -3.78
C LEU A 714 1.14 -11.94 -3.42
N ALA A 715 1.60 -12.71 -4.39
CA ALA A 715 2.43 -13.90 -4.17
C ALA A 715 3.69 -13.58 -3.35
N ARG A 716 4.41 -12.51 -3.72
CA ARG A 716 5.59 -12.06 -2.97
C ARG A 716 5.25 -11.66 -1.54
N ARG A 717 4.14 -10.92 -1.34
CA ARG A 717 3.70 -10.43 -0.03
C ARG A 717 3.36 -11.57 0.93
N VAL A 718 2.78 -12.64 0.40
CA VAL A 718 2.35 -13.81 1.16
C VAL A 718 3.42 -14.91 1.24
N GLY A 719 4.65 -14.61 0.82
CA GLY A 719 5.83 -15.44 1.08
C GLY A 719 6.37 -16.26 -0.10
N TYR A 720 5.75 -16.21 -1.27
CA TYR A 720 6.22 -16.87 -2.50
C TYR A 720 7.34 -16.04 -3.15
N THR A 721 8.51 -16.05 -2.52
CA THR A 721 9.64 -15.14 -2.80
C THR A 721 10.76 -15.78 -3.61
N THR A 722 10.41 -16.61 -4.60
CA THR A 722 11.35 -17.18 -5.58
C THR A 722 12.01 -16.09 -6.43
N ASP A 723 13.15 -16.39 -7.07
CA ASP A 723 13.83 -15.45 -7.97
C ASP A 723 13.01 -15.21 -9.26
N ASP A 724 12.44 -16.27 -9.84
CA ASP A 724 11.39 -16.14 -10.85
C ASP A 724 10.06 -15.82 -10.16
N TRP A 725 9.61 -14.57 -10.24
CA TRP A 725 8.40 -14.09 -9.57
C TRP A 725 7.14 -14.66 -10.22
N GLN A 726 7.16 -14.88 -11.53
CA GLN A 726 6.07 -15.53 -12.25
C GLN A 726 5.95 -17.00 -11.82
N ALA A 727 7.06 -17.69 -11.55
CA ALA A 727 7.01 -19.03 -10.96
C ALA A 727 6.39 -19.01 -9.55
N GLY A 728 6.74 -18.02 -8.73
CA GLY A 728 6.13 -17.82 -7.40
C GLY A 728 4.62 -17.59 -7.49
N ALA A 729 4.17 -16.77 -8.44
CA ALA A 729 2.76 -16.53 -8.72
C ALA A 729 2.01 -17.79 -9.16
N ARG A 730 2.58 -18.58 -10.10
CA ARG A 730 2.01 -19.87 -10.53
C ARG A 730 1.89 -20.87 -9.38
N HIS A 731 2.88 -20.90 -8.49
CA HIS A 731 2.83 -21.73 -7.29
C HIS A 731 1.69 -21.28 -6.36
N LEU A 732 1.58 -19.97 -6.08
CA LEU A 732 0.46 -19.44 -5.30
C LEU A 732 -0.90 -19.83 -5.90
N GLN A 733 -1.06 -19.68 -7.22
CA GLN A 733 -2.29 -20.04 -7.92
C GLN A 733 -2.65 -21.52 -7.71
N THR A 734 -1.65 -22.41 -7.79
CA THR A 734 -1.82 -23.85 -7.56
C THR A 734 -2.33 -24.13 -6.15
N ASP A 735 -1.72 -23.50 -5.14
CA ASP A 735 -2.11 -23.66 -3.74
C ASP A 735 -3.51 -23.10 -3.46
N ILE A 736 -3.88 -21.97 -4.07
CA ILE A 736 -5.24 -21.42 -4.02
C ILE A 736 -6.25 -22.44 -4.56
N THR A 737 -6.01 -22.97 -5.76
CA THR A 737 -6.91 -23.96 -6.37
C THR A 737 -6.99 -25.22 -5.52
N GLN A 738 -5.88 -25.69 -4.95
CA GLN A 738 -5.87 -26.88 -4.09
C GLN A 738 -6.68 -26.67 -2.81
N HIS A 739 -6.40 -25.60 -2.06
CA HIS A 739 -7.07 -25.33 -0.79
C HIS A 739 -8.57 -25.07 -0.96
N MET A 740 -8.96 -24.31 -1.99
CA MET A 740 -10.38 -24.04 -2.26
C MET A 740 -11.11 -25.29 -2.76
N THR A 741 -10.50 -26.10 -3.64
CA THR A 741 -11.09 -27.38 -4.07
C THR A 741 -11.32 -28.33 -2.91
N LEU A 742 -10.33 -28.51 -2.03
CA LEU A 742 -10.45 -29.39 -0.86
C LEU A 742 -11.53 -28.91 0.11
N THR A 743 -11.58 -27.61 0.37
CA THR A 743 -12.60 -26.99 1.23
C THR A 743 -14.00 -27.19 0.65
N LYS A 744 -14.17 -26.93 -0.65
CA LYS A 744 -15.41 -27.14 -1.37
C LYS A 744 -15.86 -28.60 -1.28
N ALA A 745 -14.97 -29.54 -1.60
CA ALA A 745 -15.28 -30.97 -1.56
C ALA A 745 -15.68 -31.46 -0.15
N PHE A 746 -15.05 -30.91 0.90
CA PHE A 746 -15.47 -31.18 2.28
C PHE A 746 -16.87 -30.65 2.55
N PHE A 747 -17.12 -29.38 2.23
CA PHE A 747 -18.42 -28.73 2.46
C PHE A 747 -19.55 -29.47 1.76
N GLU A 748 -19.38 -29.79 0.47
CA GLU A 748 -20.39 -30.47 -0.34
C GLU A 748 -20.66 -31.89 0.12
N ARG A 749 -19.61 -32.61 0.56
CA ARG A 749 -19.76 -33.96 1.13
C ARG A 749 -20.55 -33.96 2.44
N MET A 750 -20.37 -32.93 3.27
CA MET A 750 -21.00 -32.85 4.59
C MET A 750 -22.43 -32.30 4.55
N PHE A 751 -22.70 -31.30 3.70
CA PHE A 751 -23.96 -30.56 3.74
C PHE A 751 -24.73 -30.58 2.41
N GLY A 752 -24.06 -30.81 1.29
CA GLY A 752 -24.64 -30.76 -0.06
C GLY A 752 -24.05 -29.64 -0.93
N ALA A 753 -24.30 -29.73 -2.24
CA ALA A 753 -23.76 -28.81 -3.23
C ALA A 753 -24.31 -27.37 -3.07
N LEU A 754 -23.43 -26.39 -3.29
CA LEU A 754 -23.78 -24.97 -3.36
C LEU A 754 -24.28 -24.60 -4.75
#